data_AF-A9GFW3-F1
#
_entry.id   AF-A9GFW3-F1
#
_cell.length_a   1.000
_cell.length_b   1.000
_cell.length_c   1.000
_cell.angle_alpha   90.00
_cell.angle_beta   90.00
_cell.angle_gamma   90.00
#
_symmetry.space_group_name_H-M   'P 1'
#
loop_
_entity.id
_entity.type
_entity.pdbx_description
1 polymer ?
#
loop_
_entity_poly.entity_id
_entity_poly.type
_entity_poly.pdbx_seq_one_letter_code
_entity_poly.pdbx_strand_id
1 'polypeptide(L)'
;MFYRMSAERLRARCLWSGLALALSALVPYEVAYGHGIFVWSVLPELAPAAQVAALAPAIAGLWLLFLGARTERRAGLLVERPTSRAIAVLAAFVAVNVAVWIGRRSSAWDMLPLPDSLLTRPAPFLAVFAFTAAGVVLRFHARARRGGSALLVASLAAALVFYLWPSRGEIPAQTIARAAVLVATLPDARFQLGYGMVLLFVLGPLAIALLGLAYARRVPRREHPGLAIAAVWAMPGLMLLFVYRAFLSGGWGVEAGTVAFFALLLAAVVAVLASAIEVLALGVMVPEAELEPGTGASAGGARPIVAAGAAAASVAALLVALLVLGRPAPKGVDWKLGAPTAEWDKVYGELLPSWERARIARDAHARSGRAQGTGAEAQVLTRAHSREMLAVARAQPDGKDVAAALATLAAQVDDLELSGRAFGRLVAEANDAARRAGLGYYLDAAVNLSVSADGATRRFYTTPYRVKEVRAYRVGDDRFATLLVEPMTDERRVHLGFSRDQDPFALVLGSEVRSYAERFNQEGATCHAAADGVAGARAGALARCDAALAKLRERLGSTLERAVLAGTERHELQHQIDGPHLPLSPAVTELLAGFSDEAQDRVSRELSAYIAEMTAGDAPPQLTLVHLFPFGVVARGGAEHRVATLVLETLSGKKLRFGARQVDPETYAQAFEEQVSRGDDELREAARRGYREHFGVDLQEPVRE
;
A
#
# COMPACT_ATOMS: atom_id res chain seq x y z
N MET A 1 33.70 -35.42 6.56
CA MET A 1 34.36 -34.10 6.76
C MET A 1 33.59 -32.95 6.12
N PHE A 2 33.31 -32.98 4.79
CA PHE A 2 32.59 -31.91 4.09
C PHE A 2 31.23 -31.54 4.71
N TYR A 3 30.36 -32.53 4.95
CA TYR A 3 29.05 -32.32 5.58
C TYR A 3 29.12 -31.66 6.97
N ARG A 4 30.12 -32.05 7.79
CA ARG A 4 30.35 -31.45 9.11
C ARG A 4 30.75 -29.97 8.99
N MET A 5 31.61 -29.63 8.02
CA MET A 5 31.97 -28.23 7.75
C MET A 5 30.76 -27.42 7.29
N SER A 6 29.91 -27.96 6.40
CA SER A 6 28.67 -27.31 5.97
C SER A 6 27.69 -27.12 7.13
N ALA A 7 27.58 -28.10 8.03
CA ALA A 7 26.74 -28.03 9.23
C ALA A 7 27.24 -26.99 10.24
N GLU A 8 28.55 -26.91 10.48
CA GLU A 8 29.18 -25.90 11.34
C GLU A 8 29.04 -24.49 10.73
N ARG A 9 29.20 -24.36 9.41
CA ARG A 9 28.95 -23.12 8.67
C ARG A 9 27.50 -22.66 8.79
N LEU A 10 26.53 -23.56 8.61
CA LEU A 10 25.11 -23.25 8.81
C LEU A 10 24.87 -22.75 10.23
N ARG A 11 25.43 -23.42 11.23
CA ARG A 11 25.29 -23.00 12.63
C ARG A 11 25.88 -21.60 12.88
N ALA A 12 27.09 -21.33 12.39
CA ALA A 12 27.72 -20.02 12.52
C ALA A 12 26.90 -18.93 11.81
N ARG A 13 26.36 -19.23 10.63
CA ARG A 13 25.46 -18.31 9.91
C ARG A 13 24.12 -18.12 10.62
N CYS A 14 23.55 -19.14 11.26
CA CYS A 14 22.38 -18.98 12.11
C CYS A 14 22.64 -17.97 13.25
N LEU A 15 23.82 -17.99 13.87
CA LEU A 15 24.20 -17.01 14.90
C LEU A 15 24.32 -15.61 14.31
N TRP A 16 25.18 -15.43 13.30
CA TRP A 16 25.47 -14.09 12.76
C TRP A 16 24.29 -13.49 11.99
N SER A 17 23.66 -14.28 11.12
CA SER A 17 22.47 -13.83 10.40
C SER A 17 21.27 -13.68 11.33
N GLY A 18 21.17 -14.51 12.37
CA GLY A 18 20.15 -14.37 13.41
C GLY A 18 20.31 -13.07 14.17
N LEU A 19 21.54 -12.68 14.54
CA LEU A 19 21.83 -11.39 15.16
C LEU A 19 21.48 -10.23 14.25
N ALA A 20 21.91 -10.27 12.99
CA ALA A 20 21.61 -9.22 12.01
C ALA A 20 20.09 -9.05 11.81
N LEU A 21 19.34 -10.15 11.71
CA LEU A 21 17.88 -10.13 11.61
C LEU A 21 17.21 -9.66 12.90
N ALA A 22 17.68 -10.07 14.08
CA ALA A 22 17.13 -9.60 15.35
C ALA A 22 17.33 -8.08 15.53
N LEU A 23 18.50 -7.57 15.13
CA LEU A 23 18.79 -6.14 15.13
C LEU A 23 17.98 -5.35 14.08
N SER A 24 17.28 -6.01 13.15
CA SER A 24 16.45 -5.31 12.18
C SER A 24 15.30 -4.54 12.83
N ALA A 25 14.89 -4.92 14.04
CA ALA A 25 13.91 -4.16 14.81
C ALA A 25 14.43 -2.74 15.17
N LEU A 26 15.76 -2.58 15.29
CA LEU A 26 16.43 -1.32 15.61
C LEU A 26 16.70 -0.44 14.39
N VAL A 27 16.34 -0.90 13.19
CA VAL A 27 16.45 -0.09 11.99
C VAL A 27 15.15 0.68 11.79
N PRO A 28 15.23 1.93 11.31
CA PRO A 28 14.05 2.66 10.93
C PRO A 28 13.16 1.83 10.00
N TYR A 29 11.93 1.62 10.46
CA TYR A 29 10.85 1.04 9.70
C TYR A 29 10.54 1.86 8.44
N GLU A 30 10.67 3.18 8.57
CA GLU A 30 10.57 4.14 7.47
C GLU A 30 11.51 5.32 7.76
N VAL A 31 12.04 5.95 6.71
CA VAL A 31 12.71 7.25 6.86
C VAL A 31 11.83 8.31 6.22
N ALA A 32 11.21 9.13 7.05
CA ALA A 32 10.35 10.21 6.61
C ALA A 32 11.04 11.54 6.90
N TYR A 33 11.27 12.34 5.85
CA TYR A 33 11.86 13.67 5.97
C TYR A 33 13.22 13.68 6.70
N GLY A 34 14.06 12.66 6.46
CA GLY A 34 15.37 12.53 7.10
C GLY A 34 15.36 11.97 8.53
N HIS A 35 14.18 11.71 9.11
CA HIS A 35 14.03 11.11 10.44
C HIS A 35 13.62 9.63 10.33
N GLY A 36 14.26 8.79 11.14
CA GLY A 36 13.90 7.38 11.24
C GLY A 36 12.67 7.17 12.12
N ILE A 37 11.63 6.58 11.56
CA ILE A 37 10.46 6.07 12.29
C ILE A 37 10.76 4.60 12.57
N PHE A 38 10.72 4.16 13.82
CA PHE A 38 11.09 2.79 14.19
C PHE A 38 9.88 1.87 14.33
N VAL A 39 10.08 0.55 14.25
CA VAL A 39 8.96 -0.40 14.29
C VAL A 39 8.16 -0.30 15.59
N TRP A 40 8.81 -0.05 16.74
CA TRP A 40 8.11 0.07 18.03
C TRP A 40 7.28 1.35 18.16
N SER A 41 7.62 2.42 17.44
CA SER A 41 6.79 3.64 17.44
C SER A 41 5.50 3.42 16.67
N VAL A 42 5.53 2.57 15.63
CA VAL A 42 4.34 2.25 14.83
C VAL A 42 3.63 0.95 15.26
N LEU A 43 4.25 0.10 16.06
CA LEU A 43 3.68 -1.21 16.43
C LEU A 43 2.26 -1.10 17.03
N PRO A 44 2.01 -0.19 18.00
CA PRO A 44 0.67 -0.04 18.56
C PRO A 44 -0.37 0.39 17.53
N GLU A 45 0.07 0.92 16.38
CA GLU A 45 -0.77 1.47 15.32
C GLU A 45 -1.22 0.44 14.30
N LEU A 46 -0.41 -0.60 14.09
CA LEU A 46 -0.64 -1.61 13.07
C LEU A 46 -1.77 -2.56 13.49
N ALA A 47 -2.61 -2.99 12.53
CA ALA A 47 -3.49 -4.13 12.72
C ALA A 47 -2.67 -5.36 13.18
N PRO A 48 -3.25 -6.32 13.93
CA PRO A 48 -2.50 -7.47 14.46
C PRO A 48 -1.69 -8.23 13.40
N ALA A 49 -2.26 -8.44 12.20
CA ALA A 49 -1.55 -9.08 11.09
C ALA A 49 -0.34 -8.25 10.61
N ALA A 50 -0.47 -6.92 10.57
CA ALA A 50 0.60 -6.00 10.20
C ALA A 50 1.68 -5.89 11.30
N GLN A 51 1.31 -5.98 12.59
CA GLN A 51 2.29 -6.09 13.69
C GLN A 51 3.16 -7.33 13.54
N VAL A 52 2.53 -8.48 13.26
CA VAL A 52 3.24 -9.74 13.02
C VAL A 52 4.16 -9.60 11.80
N ALA A 53 3.69 -9.00 10.71
CA ALA A 53 4.51 -8.76 9.52
C ALA A 53 5.73 -7.87 9.82
N ALA A 54 5.54 -6.77 10.54
CA ALA A 54 6.59 -5.81 10.87
C ALA A 54 7.67 -6.42 11.78
N LEU A 55 7.28 -7.30 12.70
CA LEU A 55 8.20 -7.99 13.61
C LEU A 55 8.75 -9.31 13.06
N ALA A 56 8.20 -9.83 11.97
CA ALA A 56 8.54 -11.15 11.44
C ALA A 56 10.05 -11.34 11.19
N PRO A 57 10.79 -10.38 10.60
CA PRO A 57 12.24 -10.52 10.41
C PRO A 57 13.00 -10.65 11.73
N ALA A 58 12.65 -9.85 12.74
CA ALA A 58 13.30 -9.88 14.05
C ALA A 58 12.99 -11.17 14.82
N ILE A 59 11.73 -11.64 14.77
CA ILE A 59 11.32 -12.93 15.35
C ILE A 59 12.06 -14.09 14.68
N ALA A 60 12.20 -14.06 13.35
CA ALA A 60 13.02 -15.04 12.63
C ALA A 60 14.50 -14.96 13.04
N GLY A 61 15.03 -13.77 13.28
CA GLY A 61 16.38 -13.57 13.81
C GLY A 61 16.59 -14.23 15.17
N LEU A 62 15.66 -14.03 16.11
CA LEU A 62 15.67 -14.68 17.42
C LEU A 62 15.61 -16.20 17.31
N TRP A 63 14.77 -16.72 16.40
CA TRP A 63 14.70 -18.15 16.11
C TRP A 63 16.02 -18.70 15.55
N LEU A 64 16.67 -17.99 14.62
CA LEU A 64 17.97 -18.37 14.08
C LEU A 64 19.07 -18.34 15.14
N LEU A 65 19.08 -17.32 16.01
CA LEU A 65 19.99 -17.26 17.16
C LEU A 65 19.84 -18.49 18.04
N PHE A 66 18.60 -18.87 18.36
CA PHE A 66 18.31 -20.07 19.11
C PHE A 66 18.81 -21.34 18.41
N LEU A 67 18.64 -21.46 17.08
CA LEU A 67 19.17 -22.59 16.30
C LEU A 67 20.71 -22.64 16.23
N GLY A 68 21.36 -21.48 16.33
CA GLY A 68 22.81 -21.31 16.28
C GLY A 68 23.51 -21.49 17.65
N ALA A 69 22.82 -21.13 18.73
CA ALA A 69 23.29 -21.22 20.10
C ALA A 69 23.32 -22.67 20.58
N ARG A 70 24.52 -23.26 20.64
CA ARG A 70 24.73 -24.55 21.31
C ARG A 70 25.19 -24.27 22.72
N THR A 71 24.52 -24.82 23.71
CA THR A 71 25.10 -25.01 25.03
C THR A 71 25.48 -26.48 25.13
N GLU A 72 26.75 -26.79 25.42
CA GLU A 72 27.24 -28.16 25.58
C GLU A 72 26.51 -28.95 26.69
N ARG A 73 25.69 -28.27 27.50
CA ARG A 73 24.95 -28.82 28.64
C ARG A 73 23.47 -29.14 28.37
N ARG A 74 22.94 -28.94 27.16
CA ARG A 74 21.52 -29.23 26.83
C ARG A 74 21.40 -30.21 25.66
N ALA A 75 21.75 -31.46 25.89
CA ALA A 75 21.24 -32.58 25.09
C ALA A 75 19.71 -32.64 25.29
N GLY A 76 18.92 -32.65 24.22
CA GLY A 76 17.45 -32.68 24.31
C GLY A 76 16.70 -31.47 23.72
N LEU A 77 17.37 -30.54 23.06
CA LEU A 77 16.71 -29.50 22.25
C LEU A 77 16.28 -30.09 20.89
N LEU A 78 15.04 -29.84 20.47
CA LEU A 78 14.30 -30.48 19.35
C LEU A 78 15.01 -30.55 17.96
N VAL A 79 16.14 -29.87 17.74
CA VAL A 79 16.78 -29.70 16.41
C VAL A 79 18.29 -30.01 16.45
N GLU A 80 18.66 -31.24 16.84
CA GLU A 80 20.07 -31.66 16.91
C GLU A 80 20.68 -31.97 15.53
N ARG A 81 19.89 -32.53 14.60
CA ARG A 81 20.36 -32.92 13.27
C ARG A 81 20.58 -31.69 12.37
N PRO A 82 21.70 -31.61 11.61
CA PRO A 82 21.94 -30.49 10.69
C PRO A 82 20.85 -30.29 9.64
N THR A 83 20.25 -31.39 9.15
CA THR A 83 19.11 -31.36 8.22
C THR A 83 17.86 -30.77 8.86
N SER A 84 17.53 -31.14 10.10
CA SER A 84 16.42 -30.53 10.85
C SER A 84 16.65 -29.03 11.06
N ARG A 85 17.90 -28.60 11.30
CA ARG A 85 18.24 -27.17 11.39
C ARG A 85 18.03 -26.46 10.07
N ALA A 86 18.46 -27.04 8.96
CA ALA A 86 18.23 -26.49 7.63
C ALA A 86 16.72 -26.33 7.34
N ILE A 87 15.90 -27.34 7.67
CA ILE A 87 14.44 -27.27 7.52
C ILE A 87 13.85 -26.15 8.39
N ALA A 88 14.28 -26.03 9.64
CA ALA A 88 13.80 -24.98 10.54
C ALA A 88 14.17 -23.56 10.08
N VAL A 89 15.35 -23.39 9.46
CA VAL A 89 15.77 -22.12 8.83
C VAL A 89 14.85 -21.79 7.66
N LEU A 90 14.64 -22.74 6.74
CA LEU A 90 13.78 -22.52 5.56
C LEU A 90 12.34 -22.23 5.97
N ALA A 91 11.81 -22.96 6.95
CA ALA A 91 10.47 -22.75 7.48
C ALA A 91 10.29 -21.35 8.09
N ALA A 92 11.31 -20.83 8.79
CA ALA A 92 11.27 -19.47 9.33
C ALA A 92 11.16 -18.42 8.22
N PHE A 93 11.93 -18.54 7.13
CA PHE A 93 11.81 -17.61 6.01
C PHE A 93 10.49 -17.73 5.25
N VAL A 94 9.92 -18.94 5.11
CA VAL A 94 8.57 -19.12 4.56
C VAL A 94 7.55 -18.42 5.46
N ALA A 95 7.62 -18.61 6.77
CA ALA A 95 6.73 -17.96 7.73
C ALA A 95 6.84 -16.42 7.66
N VAL A 96 8.05 -15.86 7.53
CA VAL A 96 8.24 -14.41 7.33
C VAL A 96 7.56 -13.93 6.05
N ASN A 97 7.78 -14.61 4.91
CA ASN A 97 7.15 -14.22 3.64
C ASN A 97 5.62 -14.28 3.72
N VAL A 98 5.07 -15.31 4.37
CA VAL A 98 3.64 -15.45 4.62
C VAL A 98 3.13 -14.31 5.51
N ALA A 99 3.80 -14.05 6.64
CA ALA A 99 3.44 -12.99 7.57
C ALA A 99 3.42 -11.63 6.86
N VAL A 100 4.45 -11.31 6.09
CA VAL A 100 4.53 -10.08 5.29
C VAL A 100 3.42 -10.02 4.24
N TRP A 101 3.16 -11.12 3.51
CA TRP A 101 2.09 -11.17 2.52
C TRP A 101 0.70 -10.90 3.13
N ILE A 102 0.41 -11.48 4.30
CA ILE A 102 -0.88 -11.31 4.98
C ILE A 102 -0.98 -9.96 5.67
N GLY A 103 0.07 -9.52 6.37
CA GLY A 103 0.10 -8.18 6.97
C GLY A 103 -0.09 -7.09 5.92
N ARG A 104 0.49 -7.27 4.72
CA ARG A 104 0.24 -6.40 3.57
C ARG A 104 -1.23 -6.41 3.13
N ARG A 105 -1.84 -7.59 3.01
CA ARG A 105 -3.26 -7.68 2.63
C ARG A 105 -4.17 -7.04 3.67
N SER A 106 -3.85 -7.20 4.94
CA SER A 106 -4.59 -6.59 6.04
C SER A 106 -4.45 -5.08 6.05
N SER A 107 -3.22 -4.56 6.00
CA SER A 107 -2.97 -3.12 6.13
C SER A 107 -3.28 -2.31 4.89
N ALA A 108 -3.47 -2.96 3.74
CA ALA A 108 -3.93 -2.31 2.53
C ALA A 108 -5.30 -1.62 2.75
N TRP A 109 -6.08 -2.10 3.71
CA TRP A 109 -7.37 -1.52 4.10
C TRP A 109 -7.26 -0.56 5.30
N ASP A 110 -6.06 -0.21 5.78
CA ASP A 110 -5.88 0.72 6.92
C ASP A 110 -5.45 2.13 6.44
N MET A 111 -5.55 3.16 7.30
CA MET A 111 -5.15 4.57 7.01
C MET A 111 -3.74 4.71 6.47
N LEU A 112 -2.86 3.78 6.83
CA LEU A 112 -1.46 3.79 6.46
C LEU A 112 -1.11 2.36 6.02
N PRO A 113 -0.77 2.13 4.74
CA PRO A 113 -0.31 0.82 4.29
C PRO A 113 1.01 0.43 4.99
N LEU A 114 1.45 -0.82 4.82
CA LEU A 114 2.84 -1.15 5.12
C LEU A 114 3.74 -0.37 4.14
N PRO A 115 4.91 0.13 4.56
CA PRO A 115 5.84 0.80 3.66
C PRO A 115 6.20 -0.07 2.46
N ASP A 116 6.45 0.55 1.32
CA ASP A 116 6.82 -0.12 0.07
C ASP A 116 7.99 -1.11 0.22
N SER A 117 8.90 -0.86 1.16
CA SER A 117 10.02 -1.74 1.52
C SER A 117 9.57 -3.15 1.95
N LEU A 118 8.37 -3.28 2.51
CA LEU A 118 7.72 -4.53 2.91
C LEU A 118 6.71 -5.05 1.86
N LEU A 119 6.42 -4.28 0.79
CA LEU A 119 5.39 -4.63 -0.19
C LEU A 119 5.89 -5.49 -1.35
N THR A 120 7.21 -5.59 -1.54
CA THR A 120 7.82 -6.29 -2.67
C THR A 120 7.82 -7.82 -2.50
N ARG A 121 8.04 -8.57 -3.60
CA ARG A 121 8.11 -10.03 -3.62
C ARG A 121 9.58 -10.49 -3.65
N PRO A 122 10.32 -10.51 -2.52
CA PRO A 122 11.76 -10.77 -2.54
C PRO A 122 12.11 -12.25 -2.76
N ALA A 123 11.16 -13.18 -2.62
CA ALA A 123 11.48 -14.61 -2.59
C ALA A 123 12.17 -15.14 -3.87
N PRO A 124 11.68 -14.90 -5.11
CA PRO A 124 12.39 -15.32 -6.31
C PRO A 124 13.77 -14.66 -6.43
N PHE A 125 13.87 -13.37 -6.10
CA PHE A 125 15.13 -12.62 -6.09
C PHE A 125 16.16 -13.26 -5.13
N LEU A 126 15.81 -13.49 -3.87
CA LEU A 126 16.69 -14.12 -2.87
C LEU A 126 17.06 -15.55 -3.26
N ALA A 127 16.12 -16.30 -3.84
CA ALA A 127 16.33 -17.66 -4.29
C ALA A 127 17.40 -17.77 -5.39
N VAL A 128 17.46 -16.81 -6.32
CA VAL A 128 18.51 -16.75 -7.37
C VAL A 128 19.90 -16.80 -6.75
N PHE A 129 20.16 -15.92 -5.79
CA PHE A 129 21.46 -15.80 -5.13
C PHE A 129 21.75 -17.01 -4.23
N ALA A 130 20.76 -17.45 -3.45
CA ALA A 130 20.93 -18.59 -2.54
C ALA A 130 21.18 -19.91 -3.29
N PHE A 131 20.43 -20.17 -4.37
CA PHE A 131 20.64 -21.35 -5.23
C PHE A 131 21.97 -21.29 -5.97
N THR A 132 22.40 -20.12 -6.43
CA THR A 132 23.72 -19.99 -7.07
C THR A 132 24.84 -20.27 -6.09
N ALA A 133 24.80 -19.64 -4.91
CA ALA A 133 25.81 -19.84 -3.87
C ALA A 133 25.88 -21.31 -3.42
N ALA A 134 24.73 -21.95 -3.12
CA ALA A 134 24.67 -23.36 -2.73
C ALA A 134 25.11 -24.29 -3.87
N GLY A 135 24.63 -24.03 -5.09
CA GLY A 135 24.91 -24.86 -6.27
C GLY A 135 26.39 -24.89 -6.65
N VAL A 136 27.07 -23.74 -6.58
CA VAL A 136 28.53 -23.65 -6.80
C VAL A 136 29.28 -24.50 -5.77
N VAL A 137 28.92 -24.40 -4.49
CA VAL A 137 29.59 -25.15 -3.41
C VAL A 137 29.35 -26.66 -3.54
N LEU A 138 28.12 -27.10 -3.82
CA LEU A 138 27.79 -28.51 -3.95
C LEU A 138 28.48 -29.18 -5.15
N ARG A 139 28.81 -28.43 -6.20
CA ARG A 139 29.49 -28.98 -7.39
C ARG A 139 30.93 -29.43 -7.14
N PHE A 140 31.57 -28.95 -6.08
CA PHE A 140 32.87 -29.46 -5.65
C PHE A 140 32.77 -30.88 -5.08
N HIS A 141 31.64 -31.23 -4.49
CA HIS A 141 31.42 -32.55 -3.94
C HIS A 141 30.94 -33.51 -5.03
N ALA A 142 31.74 -34.53 -5.37
CA ALA A 142 31.46 -35.43 -6.50
C ALA A 142 30.05 -36.05 -6.44
N ARG A 143 29.60 -36.48 -5.25
CA ARG A 143 28.28 -37.09 -5.06
C ARG A 143 27.12 -36.11 -5.12
N ALA A 144 27.34 -34.85 -4.73
CA ALA A 144 26.31 -33.80 -4.80
C ALA A 144 26.39 -32.96 -6.09
N ARG A 145 27.30 -33.28 -7.02
CA ARG A 145 27.54 -32.49 -8.23
C ARG A 145 26.30 -32.35 -9.11
N ARG A 146 25.52 -33.42 -9.27
CA ARG A 146 24.25 -33.38 -10.00
C ARG A 146 23.26 -32.44 -9.30
N GLY A 147 23.16 -32.52 -7.98
CA GLY A 147 22.35 -31.60 -7.18
C GLY A 147 22.78 -30.14 -7.31
N GLY A 148 24.07 -29.86 -7.23
CA GLY A 148 24.60 -28.52 -7.45
C GLY A 148 24.30 -27.98 -8.85
N SER A 149 24.31 -28.85 -9.86
CA SER A 149 23.89 -28.49 -11.23
C SER A 149 22.40 -28.17 -11.31
N ALA A 150 21.57 -28.99 -10.67
CA ALA A 150 20.12 -28.77 -10.60
C ALA A 150 19.78 -27.45 -9.90
N LEU A 151 20.49 -27.09 -8.82
CA LEU A 151 20.32 -25.80 -8.15
C LEU A 151 20.70 -24.61 -9.04
N LEU A 152 21.74 -24.73 -9.88
CA LEU A 152 22.11 -23.66 -10.81
C LEU A 152 21.05 -23.47 -11.90
N VAL A 153 20.41 -24.56 -12.36
CA VAL A 153 19.24 -24.47 -13.26
C VAL A 153 18.04 -23.87 -12.53
N ALA A 154 17.79 -24.27 -11.27
CA ALA A 154 16.72 -23.70 -10.45
C ALA A 154 16.93 -22.20 -10.18
N SER A 155 18.18 -21.73 -10.08
CA SER A 155 18.51 -20.31 -10.00
C SER A 155 18.07 -19.55 -11.25
N LEU A 156 18.33 -20.09 -12.45
CA LEU A 156 17.83 -19.48 -13.68
C LEU A 156 16.30 -19.46 -13.73
N ALA A 157 15.64 -20.56 -13.33
CA ALA A 157 14.18 -20.60 -13.24
C ALA A 157 13.65 -19.54 -12.26
N ALA A 158 14.26 -19.37 -11.09
CA ALA A 158 13.90 -18.32 -10.13
C ALA A 158 14.11 -16.91 -10.71
N ALA A 159 15.17 -16.69 -11.48
CA ALA A 159 15.39 -15.41 -12.17
C ALA A 159 14.30 -15.17 -13.23
N LEU A 160 13.95 -16.17 -14.03
CA LEU A 160 12.85 -16.07 -15.00
C LEU A 160 11.52 -15.77 -14.31
N VAL A 161 11.21 -16.43 -13.20
CA VAL A 161 10.03 -16.11 -12.39
C VAL A 161 10.09 -14.66 -11.89
N PHE A 162 11.24 -14.19 -11.39
CA PHE A 162 11.39 -12.80 -10.97
C PHE A 162 11.09 -11.79 -12.10
N TYR A 163 11.54 -12.04 -13.33
CA TYR A 163 11.37 -11.11 -14.45
C TYR A 163 10.04 -11.25 -15.22
N LEU A 164 9.46 -12.45 -15.24
CA LEU A 164 8.29 -12.79 -16.06
C LEU A 164 7.00 -12.90 -15.25
N TRP A 165 7.07 -12.98 -13.92
CA TRP A 165 5.86 -13.06 -13.11
C TRP A 165 5.27 -11.65 -12.90
N PRO A 166 4.03 -11.39 -13.35
CA PRO A 166 3.45 -10.06 -13.26
C PRO A 166 3.36 -9.54 -11.82
N SER A 167 3.79 -8.29 -11.61
CA SER A 167 3.60 -7.53 -10.38
C SER A 167 2.76 -6.30 -10.70
N ARG A 168 1.57 -6.20 -10.08
CA ARG A 168 0.60 -5.14 -10.38
C ARG A 168 0.22 -5.04 -11.88
N GLY A 169 0.01 -6.18 -12.55
CA GLY A 169 -0.44 -6.21 -13.95
C GLY A 169 0.66 -6.14 -15.01
N GLU A 170 1.88 -5.73 -14.68
CA GLU A 170 3.03 -5.71 -15.61
C GLU A 170 4.12 -6.72 -15.22
N ILE A 171 4.80 -7.32 -16.20
CA ILE A 171 5.99 -8.14 -15.93
C ILE A 171 7.22 -7.24 -15.77
N PRO A 172 8.09 -7.47 -14.75
CA PRO A 172 9.26 -6.62 -14.53
C PRO A 172 10.19 -6.48 -15.73
N ALA A 173 10.28 -7.51 -16.60
CA ALA A 173 11.04 -7.45 -17.84
C ALA A 173 10.58 -6.32 -18.78
N GLN A 174 9.27 -6.08 -18.88
CA GLN A 174 8.71 -4.99 -19.68
C GLN A 174 9.06 -3.63 -19.07
N THR A 175 8.92 -3.49 -17.76
CA THR A 175 9.30 -2.28 -17.04
C THR A 175 10.78 -1.96 -17.26
N ILE A 176 11.67 -2.96 -17.16
CA ILE A 176 13.11 -2.81 -17.39
C ILE A 176 13.40 -2.42 -18.85
N ALA A 177 12.73 -3.03 -19.82
CA ALA A 177 12.92 -2.70 -21.23
C ALA A 177 12.50 -1.24 -21.52
N ARG A 178 11.35 -0.81 -21.00
CA ARG A 178 10.89 0.59 -21.11
C ARG A 178 11.86 1.56 -20.41
N ALA A 179 12.27 1.22 -19.20
CA ALA A 179 13.25 1.96 -18.42
C ALA A 179 14.59 2.12 -19.17
N ALA A 180 15.07 1.05 -19.83
CA ALA A 180 16.29 1.08 -20.62
C ALA A 180 16.19 2.00 -21.85
N VAL A 181 15.05 2.00 -22.55
CA VAL A 181 14.79 2.91 -23.68
C VAL A 181 14.75 4.37 -23.22
N LEU A 182 14.20 4.63 -22.03
CA LEU A 182 14.09 5.98 -21.48
C LEU A 182 15.43 6.58 -21.05
N VAL A 183 16.46 5.79 -20.74
CA VAL A 183 17.78 6.30 -20.31
C VAL A 183 18.33 7.31 -21.32
N ALA A 184 18.27 7.00 -22.61
CA ALA A 184 18.80 7.87 -23.66
C ALA A 184 18.05 9.21 -23.78
N THR A 185 16.82 9.28 -23.25
CA THR A 185 15.95 10.46 -23.28
C THR A 185 16.06 11.32 -22.01
N LEU A 186 16.87 10.90 -21.03
CA LEU A 186 17.06 11.64 -19.79
C LEU A 186 17.88 12.93 -20.04
N PRO A 187 17.54 14.04 -19.34
CA PRO A 187 18.00 15.38 -19.68
C PRO A 187 19.50 15.63 -19.47
N ASP A 188 20.18 14.84 -18.63
CA ASP A 188 21.63 14.97 -18.43
C ASP A 188 22.33 13.64 -18.11
N ALA A 189 23.67 13.64 -18.19
CA ALA A 189 24.52 12.48 -17.91
C ALA A 189 24.47 12.00 -16.44
N ARG A 190 24.09 12.87 -15.49
CA ARG A 190 23.98 12.51 -14.07
C ARG A 190 22.74 11.64 -13.84
N PHE A 191 21.62 12.00 -14.46
CA PHE A 191 20.40 11.18 -14.50
C PHE A 191 20.65 9.86 -15.22
N GLN A 192 21.34 9.90 -16.37
CA GLN A 192 21.71 8.68 -17.12
C GLN A 192 22.58 7.73 -16.28
N LEU A 193 23.61 8.23 -15.58
CA LEU A 193 24.46 7.43 -14.71
C LEU A 193 23.69 6.87 -13.51
N GLY A 194 22.86 7.70 -12.85
CA GLY A 194 22.03 7.26 -11.74
C GLY A 194 21.05 6.15 -12.14
N TYR A 195 20.39 6.32 -13.30
CA TYR A 195 19.46 5.33 -13.82
C TYR A 195 20.17 4.07 -14.35
N GLY A 196 21.37 4.22 -14.91
CA GLY A 196 22.26 3.12 -15.28
C GLY A 196 22.68 2.26 -14.09
N MET A 197 22.95 2.86 -12.92
CA MET A 197 23.20 2.12 -11.69
C MET A 197 21.98 1.31 -11.23
N VAL A 198 20.77 1.88 -11.35
CA VAL A 198 19.51 1.18 -11.05
C VAL A 198 19.31 0.00 -12.01
N LEU A 199 19.54 0.19 -13.31
CA LEU A 199 19.49 -0.91 -14.29
C LEU A 199 20.48 -2.01 -13.97
N LEU A 200 21.72 -1.68 -13.58
CA LEU A 200 22.70 -2.68 -13.16
C LEU A 200 22.24 -3.48 -11.94
N PHE A 201 21.63 -2.80 -10.96
CA PHE A 201 21.05 -3.44 -9.79
C PHE A 201 19.92 -4.41 -10.17
N VAL A 202 18.99 -3.96 -11.00
CA VAL A 202 17.83 -4.76 -11.41
C VAL A 202 18.20 -5.93 -12.33
N LEU A 203 19.28 -5.82 -13.12
CA LEU A 203 19.78 -6.89 -14.00
C LEU A 203 20.65 -7.94 -13.28
N GLY A 204 21.13 -7.65 -12.08
CA GLY A 204 22.10 -8.51 -11.43
C GLY A 204 21.63 -9.94 -11.07
N PRO A 205 20.35 -10.20 -10.71
CA PRO A 205 19.84 -11.58 -10.58
C PRO A 205 20.05 -12.41 -11.85
N LEU A 206 19.73 -11.85 -13.03
CA LEU A 206 19.96 -12.53 -14.31
C LEU A 206 21.44 -12.80 -14.53
N ALA A 207 22.31 -11.81 -14.28
CA ALA A 207 23.74 -11.94 -14.44
C ALA A 207 24.33 -13.06 -13.56
N ILE A 208 23.95 -13.12 -12.28
CA ILE A 208 24.40 -14.17 -11.35
C ILE A 208 23.90 -15.56 -11.78
N ALA A 209 22.63 -15.68 -12.18
CA ALA A 209 22.08 -16.95 -12.67
C ALA A 209 22.83 -17.45 -13.93
N LEU A 210 23.10 -16.55 -14.89
CA LEU A 210 23.83 -16.89 -16.12
C LEU A 210 25.29 -17.27 -15.83
N LEU A 211 25.97 -16.57 -14.93
CA LEU A 211 27.31 -16.94 -14.46
C LEU A 211 27.31 -18.31 -13.78
N GLY A 212 26.28 -18.59 -12.97
CA GLY A 212 26.02 -19.90 -12.38
C GLY A 212 25.87 -21.01 -13.42
N LEU A 213 25.08 -20.78 -14.46
CA LEU A 213 24.89 -21.74 -15.55
C LEU A 213 26.17 -21.95 -16.38
N ALA A 214 26.92 -20.88 -16.66
CA ALA A 214 28.23 -20.98 -17.31
C ALA A 214 29.21 -21.81 -16.46
N TYR A 215 29.18 -21.63 -15.14
CA TYR A 215 29.94 -22.46 -14.20
C TYR A 215 29.48 -23.92 -14.21
N ALA A 216 28.17 -24.19 -14.41
CA ALA A 216 27.63 -25.54 -14.51
C ALA A 216 28.20 -26.35 -15.70
N ARG A 217 28.74 -25.68 -16.72
CA ARG A 217 29.40 -26.35 -17.86
C ARG A 217 30.83 -26.81 -17.55
N ARG A 218 31.43 -26.36 -16.44
CA ARG A 218 32.81 -26.67 -16.06
C ARG A 218 32.86 -27.76 -14.98
N VAL A 219 33.76 -28.73 -15.10
CA VAL A 219 34.05 -29.68 -14.01
C VAL A 219 35.01 -29.00 -13.03
N PRO A 220 34.59 -28.71 -11.79
CA PRO A 220 35.45 -28.00 -10.85
C PRO A 220 36.65 -28.86 -10.47
N ARG A 221 37.87 -28.33 -10.65
CA ARG A 221 39.13 -28.99 -10.25
C ARG A 221 39.65 -28.53 -8.88
N ARG A 222 39.28 -27.33 -8.45
CA ARG A 222 39.61 -26.72 -7.14
C ARG A 222 38.44 -25.86 -6.66
N GLU A 223 38.29 -25.70 -5.35
CA GLU A 223 37.33 -24.76 -4.78
C GLU A 223 37.58 -23.35 -5.30
N HIS A 224 36.59 -22.79 -6.01
CA HIS A 224 36.57 -21.42 -6.48
C HIS A 224 35.45 -20.68 -5.75
N PRO A 225 35.73 -20.11 -4.57
CA PRO A 225 34.70 -19.44 -3.77
C PRO A 225 34.23 -18.14 -4.42
N GLY A 226 34.94 -17.60 -5.42
CA GLY A 226 34.65 -16.31 -6.05
C GLY A 226 33.20 -16.14 -6.51
N LEU A 227 32.61 -17.13 -7.19
CA LEU A 227 31.22 -17.05 -7.65
C LEU A 227 30.21 -17.19 -6.49
N ALA A 228 30.52 -18.00 -5.47
CA ALA A 228 29.69 -18.09 -4.28
C ALA A 228 29.73 -16.80 -3.44
N ILE A 229 30.91 -16.16 -3.35
CA ILE A 229 31.09 -14.85 -2.72
C ILE A 229 30.33 -13.80 -3.52
N ALA A 230 30.47 -13.77 -4.85
CA ALA A 230 29.73 -12.85 -5.71
C ALA A 230 28.22 -13.01 -5.58
N ALA A 231 27.71 -14.26 -5.52
CA ALA A 231 26.28 -14.48 -5.31
C ALA A 231 25.80 -13.94 -3.95
N VAL A 232 26.61 -13.98 -2.89
CA VAL A 232 26.24 -13.42 -1.58
C VAL A 232 26.39 -11.89 -1.53
N TRP A 233 27.44 -11.33 -2.16
CA TRP A 233 27.86 -9.94 -1.96
C TRP A 233 27.62 -9.00 -3.13
N ALA A 234 27.26 -9.48 -4.33
CA ALA A 234 27.08 -8.60 -5.48
C ALA A 234 26.00 -7.54 -5.23
N MET A 235 24.82 -7.94 -4.74
CA MET A 235 23.74 -7.01 -4.43
C MET A 235 24.05 -6.10 -3.23
N PRO A 236 24.48 -6.64 -2.06
CA PRO A 236 24.96 -5.81 -0.96
C PRO A 236 26.03 -4.79 -1.37
N GLY A 237 27.00 -5.21 -2.19
CA GLY A 237 28.07 -4.35 -2.69
C GLY A 237 27.55 -3.23 -3.58
N LEU A 238 26.58 -3.52 -4.47
CA LEU A 238 25.91 -2.49 -5.25
C LEU A 238 25.10 -1.53 -4.37
N MET A 239 24.46 -2.02 -3.31
CA MET A 239 23.74 -1.16 -2.35
C MET A 239 24.67 -0.17 -1.64
N LEU A 240 25.90 -0.58 -1.34
CA LEU A 240 26.90 0.31 -0.73
C LEU A 240 27.33 1.46 -1.65
N LEU A 241 27.12 1.37 -2.96
CA LEU A 241 27.34 2.49 -3.87
C LEU A 241 26.35 3.65 -3.60
N PHE A 242 25.13 3.34 -3.12
CA PHE A 242 24.19 4.38 -2.69
C PHE A 242 24.62 5.04 -1.38
N VAL A 243 25.24 4.27 -0.46
CA VAL A 243 25.85 4.82 0.76
C VAL A 243 27.01 5.74 0.39
N TYR A 244 27.87 5.32 -0.54
CA TYR A 244 28.97 6.15 -1.04
C TYR A 244 28.46 7.41 -1.74
N ARG A 245 27.36 7.33 -2.50
CA ARG A 245 26.72 8.52 -3.08
C ARG A 245 26.22 9.48 -1.99
N ALA A 246 25.53 8.98 -0.97
CA ALA A 246 25.05 9.79 0.15
C ALA A 246 26.21 10.46 0.90
N PHE A 247 27.32 9.74 1.09
CA PHE A 247 28.57 10.26 1.63
C PHE A 247 29.09 11.44 0.79
N LEU A 248 29.19 11.27 -0.53
CA LEU A 248 29.70 12.31 -1.43
C LEU A 248 28.81 13.54 -1.50
N SER A 249 27.49 13.40 -1.30
CA SER A 249 26.57 14.53 -1.22
C SER A 249 26.53 15.21 0.15
N GLY A 250 27.45 14.88 1.08
CA GLY A 250 27.50 15.45 2.42
C GLY A 250 26.38 14.97 3.36
N GLY A 251 25.62 13.94 2.95
CA GLY A 251 24.45 13.43 3.66
C GLY A 251 24.79 12.22 4.53
N TRP A 252 25.55 12.41 5.62
CA TRP A 252 25.61 11.42 6.70
C TRP A 252 24.34 11.51 7.55
N GLY A 253 23.27 10.90 7.05
CA GLY A 253 21.98 10.83 7.72
C GLY A 253 21.54 9.41 8.04
N VAL A 254 20.39 9.30 8.70
CA VAL A 254 19.72 8.02 9.02
C VAL A 254 19.52 7.15 7.77
N GLU A 255 19.30 7.75 6.61
CA GLU A 255 19.15 7.07 5.32
C GLU A 255 20.40 6.24 4.95
N ALA A 256 21.60 6.83 5.01
CA ALA A 256 22.84 6.15 4.65
C ALA A 256 23.13 4.96 5.58
N GLY A 257 22.90 5.14 6.88
CA GLY A 257 23.01 4.06 7.87
C GLY A 257 22.00 2.94 7.64
N THR A 258 20.77 3.30 7.27
CA THR A 258 19.69 2.36 6.96
C THR A 258 20.02 1.52 5.72
N VAL A 259 20.49 2.15 4.64
CA VAL A 259 20.92 1.44 3.42
C VAL A 259 22.10 0.50 3.69
N ALA A 260 23.09 0.93 4.47
CA ALA A 260 24.22 0.10 4.85
C ALA A 260 23.79 -1.14 5.65
N PHE A 261 22.86 -0.97 6.59
CA PHE A 261 22.31 -2.08 7.35
C PHE A 261 21.49 -3.03 6.46
N PHE A 262 20.65 -2.50 5.55
CA PHE A 262 19.91 -3.35 4.61
C PHE A 262 20.84 -4.16 3.70
N ALA A 263 21.97 -3.61 3.28
CA ALA A 263 22.98 -4.36 2.54
C ALA A 263 23.53 -5.54 3.37
N LEU A 264 23.84 -5.30 4.66
CA LEU A 264 24.29 -6.34 5.59
C LEU A 264 23.21 -7.41 5.81
N LEU A 265 21.96 -6.99 6.03
CA LEU A 265 20.83 -7.89 6.25
C LEU A 265 20.58 -8.76 5.01
N LEU A 266 20.65 -8.19 3.80
CA LEU A 266 20.54 -8.95 2.56
C LEU A 266 21.64 -10.01 2.43
N ALA A 267 22.90 -9.65 2.70
CA ALA A 267 24.03 -10.58 2.69
C ALA A 267 23.81 -11.73 3.70
N ALA A 268 23.36 -11.39 4.91
CA ALA A 268 23.10 -12.34 5.98
C ALA A 268 21.99 -13.34 5.63
N VAL A 269 20.88 -12.86 5.06
CA VAL A 269 19.75 -13.69 4.61
C VAL A 269 20.19 -14.65 3.50
N VAL A 270 20.87 -14.15 2.46
CA VAL A 270 21.35 -14.98 1.35
C VAL A 270 22.35 -16.03 1.85
N ALA A 271 23.27 -15.67 2.75
CA ALA A 271 24.27 -16.59 3.28
C ALA A 271 23.64 -17.74 4.08
N VAL A 272 22.69 -17.44 4.98
CA VAL A 272 22.05 -18.49 5.79
C VAL A 272 21.14 -19.39 4.95
N LEU A 273 20.40 -18.83 3.98
CA LEU A 273 19.59 -19.60 3.03
C LEU A 273 20.48 -20.54 2.19
N ALA A 274 21.57 -20.02 1.62
CA ALA A 274 22.50 -20.83 0.84
C ALA A 274 23.07 -22.01 1.65
N SER A 275 23.44 -21.79 2.91
CA SER A 275 23.93 -22.87 3.78
C SER A 275 22.84 -23.86 4.19
N ALA A 276 21.61 -23.41 4.40
CA ALA A 276 20.50 -24.32 4.70
C ALA A 276 20.22 -25.24 3.49
N ILE A 277 20.18 -24.68 2.28
CA ILE A 277 19.98 -25.43 1.03
C ILE A 277 21.15 -26.39 0.79
N GLU A 278 22.40 -25.96 1.02
CA GLU A 278 23.60 -26.80 0.92
C GLU A 278 23.51 -28.02 1.85
N VAL A 279 23.22 -27.80 3.14
CA VAL A 279 23.11 -28.88 4.14
C VAL A 279 21.95 -29.82 3.83
N LEU A 280 20.80 -29.28 3.41
CA LEU A 280 19.65 -30.09 3.03
C LEU A 280 19.94 -30.97 1.81
N ALA A 281 20.57 -30.41 0.77
CA ALA A 281 20.93 -31.16 -0.43
C ALA A 281 21.95 -32.26 -0.13
N LEU A 282 22.95 -32.01 0.72
CA LEU A 282 23.89 -33.04 1.16
C LEU A 282 23.18 -34.15 1.95
N GLY A 283 22.27 -33.78 2.86
CA GLY A 283 21.52 -34.75 3.67
C GLY A 283 20.59 -35.65 2.85
N VAL A 284 20.17 -35.21 1.65
CA VAL A 284 19.34 -36.01 0.74
C VAL A 284 20.20 -36.83 -0.24
N MET A 285 21.32 -36.29 -0.71
CA MET A 285 22.10 -36.89 -1.81
C MET A 285 23.28 -37.75 -1.35
N VAL A 286 23.72 -37.61 -0.11
CA VAL A 286 24.83 -38.37 0.46
C VAL A 286 24.28 -39.43 1.43
N PRO A 287 24.65 -40.71 1.29
CA PRO A 287 24.17 -41.77 2.19
C PRO A 287 24.51 -41.50 3.66
N GLU A 288 23.61 -41.85 4.58
CA GLU A 288 23.78 -41.62 6.04
C GLU A 288 25.10 -42.18 6.59
N ALA A 289 25.54 -43.34 6.08
CA ALA A 289 26.80 -43.98 6.48
C ALA A 289 28.06 -43.12 6.23
N GLU A 290 27.97 -42.12 5.35
CA GLU A 290 29.07 -41.21 5.03
C GLU A 290 28.91 -39.81 5.64
N LEU A 291 27.72 -39.54 6.20
CA LEU A 291 27.41 -38.31 6.93
C LEU A 291 27.94 -38.38 8.37
N GLU A 292 28.06 -39.58 8.96
CA GLU A 292 28.60 -39.82 10.30
C GLU A 292 29.79 -40.80 10.29
N PRO A 293 31.04 -40.35 10.56
CA PRO A 293 32.12 -41.25 10.92
C PRO A 293 32.07 -41.52 12.42
N GLY A 294 31.46 -42.64 12.80
CA GLY A 294 31.70 -43.37 14.05
C GLY A 294 31.39 -42.66 15.37
N THR A 295 30.18 -42.85 15.89
CA THR A 295 29.93 -43.31 17.27
C THR A 295 28.49 -43.84 17.34
N GLY A 296 28.32 -45.09 17.77
CA GLY A 296 27.04 -45.80 17.86
C GLY A 296 26.13 -45.33 18.99
N ALA A 297 25.77 -44.05 19.01
CA ALA A 297 24.70 -43.54 19.86
C ALA A 297 23.64 -42.89 18.96
N SER A 298 22.54 -43.61 18.76
CA SER A 298 21.33 -43.05 18.15
C SER A 298 20.81 -41.91 19.04
N ALA A 299 21.33 -40.70 18.83
CA ALA A 299 20.80 -39.51 19.47
C ALA A 299 19.35 -39.35 19.00
N GLY A 300 18.42 -39.42 19.97
CA GLY A 300 16.97 -39.35 19.81
C GLY A 300 16.45 -37.99 19.35
N GLY A 301 17.08 -37.38 18.34
CA GLY A 301 16.54 -36.26 17.61
C GLY A 301 15.41 -36.72 16.69
N ALA A 302 14.33 -35.94 16.63
CA ALA A 302 13.17 -36.21 15.77
C ALA A 302 13.62 -36.57 14.34
N ARG A 303 13.06 -37.66 13.79
CA ARG A 303 13.28 -38.03 12.38
C ARG A 303 12.99 -36.80 11.50
N PRO A 304 13.75 -36.56 10.42
CA PRO A 304 13.57 -35.37 9.57
C PRO A 304 12.13 -35.18 9.08
N ILE A 305 11.37 -36.27 8.95
CA ILE A 305 9.93 -36.27 8.65
C ILE A 305 9.09 -35.65 9.77
N VAL A 306 9.40 -35.91 11.04
CA VAL A 306 8.70 -35.36 12.20
C VAL A 306 9.03 -33.87 12.37
N ALA A 307 10.28 -33.48 12.15
CA ALA A 307 10.69 -32.07 12.16
C ALA A 307 10.06 -31.27 11.01
N ALA A 308 10.01 -31.86 9.80
CA ALA A 308 9.31 -31.29 8.66
C ALA A 308 7.79 -31.20 8.91
N GLY A 309 7.19 -32.23 9.52
CA GLY A 309 5.78 -32.26 9.88
C GLY A 309 5.42 -31.20 10.92
N ALA A 310 6.23 -31.03 11.98
CA ALA A 310 6.04 -29.99 12.99
C ALA A 310 6.19 -28.59 12.38
N ALA A 311 7.22 -28.36 11.55
CA ALA A 311 7.40 -27.09 10.86
C ALA A 311 6.23 -26.77 9.90
N ALA A 312 5.77 -27.77 9.13
CA ALA A 312 4.62 -27.62 8.24
C ALA A 312 3.33 -27.35 9.01
N ALA A 313 3.10 -28.05 10.13
CA ALA A 313 1.94 -27.82 10.99
C ALA A 313 1.95 -26.43 11.63
N SER A 314 3.11 -25.95 12.10
CA SER A 314 3.25 -24.58 12.63
C SER A 314 3.04 -23.51 11.56
N VAL A 315 3.58 -23.72 10.35
CA VAL A 315 3.34 -22.82 9.21
C VAL A 315 1.86 -22.84 8.80
N ALA A 316 1.21 -24.00 8.78
CA ALA A 316 -0.21 -24.12 8.48
C ALA A 316 -1.09 -23.46 9.54
N ALA A 317 -0.80 -23.66 10.83
CA ALA A 317 -1.52 -23.00 11.92
C ALA A 317 -1.35 -21.48 11.87
N LEU A 318 -0.12 -21.01 11.61
CA LEU A 318 0.17 -19.58 11.43
C LEU A 318 -0.56 -19.03 10.20
N LEU A 319 -0.58 -19.77 9.08
CA LEU A 319 -1.34 -19.41 7.88
C LEU A 319 -2.83 -19.26 8.17
N VAL A 320 -3.44 -20.21 8.89
CA VAL A 320 -4.86 -20.15 9.24
C VAL A 320 -5.15 -18.97 10.16
N ALA A 321 -4.36 -18.78 11.22
CA ALA A 321 -4.52 -17.66 12.14
C ALA A 321 -4.38 -16.32 11.41
N LEU A 322 -3.37 -16.20 10.55
CA LEU A 322 -3.15 -15.00 9.76
C LEU A 322 -4.25 -14.78 8.72
N LEU A 323 -4.76 -15.83 8.05
CA LEU A 323 -5.88 -15.72 7.09
C LEU A 323 -7.17 -15.22 7.76
N VAL A 324 -7.41 -15.60 9.02
CA VAL A 324 -8.53 -15.08 9.81
C VAL A 324 -8.30 -13.61 10.16
N LEU A 325 -7.08 -13.25 10.58
CA LEU A 325 -6.70 -11.89 10.97
C LEU A 325 -6.58 -10.91 9.80
N GLY A 326 -6.34 -11.41 8.59
CA GLY A 326 -6.18 -10.60 7.38
C GLY A 326 -7.46 -10.45 6.54
N ARG A 327 -8.62 -10.80 7.09
CA ARG A 327 -9.90 -10.56 6.41
C ARG A 327 -10.15 -9.04 6.32
N PRO A 328 -10.66 -8.54 5.19
CA PRO A 328 -11.04 -7.13 5.08
C PRO A 328 -12.09 -6.80 6.15
N ALA A 329 -12.09 -5.54 6.59
CA ALA A 329 -13.16 -5.05 7.43
C ALA A 329 -14.51 -5.19 6.70
N PRO A 330 -15.59 -5.60 7.39
CA PRO A 330 -16.91 -5.65 6.78
C PRO A 330 -17.30 -4.26 6.26
N LYS A 331 -17.70 -4.20 4.99
CA LYS A 331 -17.96 -2.95 4.23
C LYS A 331 -19.40 -2.46 4.26
N GLY A 332 -20.26 -3.15 5.01
CA GLY A 332 -21.63 -2.73 5.27
C GLY A 332 -21.77 -2.25 6.71
N VAL A 333 -22.57 -1.21 6.90
CA VAL A 333 -22.96 -0.74 8.22
C VAL A 333 -24.48 -0.76 8.37
N ASP A 334 -24.96 -1.34 9.47
CA ASP A 334 -26.31 -1.09 9.96
C ASP A 334 -26.20 0.06 10.97
N TRP A 335 -26.54 1.28 10.50
CA TRP A 335 -26.55 2.48 11.31
C TRP A 335 -27.98 2.99 11.39
N LYS A 336 -28.64 2.67 12.50
CA LYS A 336 -30.00 3.14 12.78
C LYS A 336 -29.94 4.60 13.19
N LEU A 337 -30.50 5.47 12.37
CA LEU A 337 -30.52 6.91 12.61
C LEU A 337 -31.70 7.28 13.50
N GLY A 338 -31.40 7.76 14.70
CA GLY A 338 -32.35 8.44 15.57
C GLY A 338 -32.64 9.87 15.11
N ALA A 339 -33.65 10.50 15.70
CA ALA A 339 -33.96 11.90 15.40
C ALA A 339 -32.81 12.81 15.87
N PRO A 340 -32.41 13.81 15.08
CA PRO A 340 -31.42 14.79 15.50
C PRO A 340 -31.96 15.61 16.68
N THR A 341 -31.09 15.93 17.64
CA THR A 341 -31.43 16.79 18.78
C THR A 341 -30.58 18.05 18.76
N ALA A 342 -31.11 19.15 19.30
CA ALA A 342 -30.37 20.42 19.37
C ALA A 342 -29.10 20.28 20.21
N GLU A 343 -29.12 19.41 21.20
CA GLU A 343 -28.01 19.15 22.11
C GLU A 343 -26.88 18.38 21.44
N TRP A 344 -27.19 17.35 20.64
CA TRP A 344 -26.16 16.66 19.85
C TRP A 344 -25.65 17.53 18.70
N ASP A 345 -26.51 18.36 18.10
CA ASP A 345 -26.10 19.39 17.15
C ASP A 345 -25.12 20.37 17.78
N LYS A 346 -25.33 20.77 19.04
CA LYS A 346 -24.38 21.60 19.80
C LYS A 346 -23.04 20.86 20.02
N VAL A 347 -23.08 19.59 20.40
CA VAL A 347 -21.83 18.80 20.62
C VAL A 347 -21.01 18.71 19.34
N TYR A 348 -21.61 18.26 18.23
CA TYR A 348 -20.88 18.00 16.98
C TYR A 348 -20.66 19.25 16.10
N GLY A 349 -21.57 20.22 16.14
CA GLY A 349 -21.50 21.43 15.31
C GLY A 349 -20.76 22.60 15.95
N GLU A 350 -20.70 22.68 17.28
CA GLU A 350 -20.12 23.82 17.99
C GLU A 350 -18.97 23.41 18.91
N LEU A 351 -19.22 22.51 19.87
CA LEU A 351 -18.28 22.24 20.96
C LEU A 351 -17.06 21.43 20.49
N LEU A 352 -17.25 20.40 19.68
CA LEU A 352 -16.16 19.59 19.13
C LEU A 352 -15.27 20.40 18.17
N PRO A 353 -15.82 21.16 17.19
CA PRO A 353 -15.01 22.09 16.39
C PRO A 353 -14.26 23.14 17.21
N SER A 354 -14.88 23.68 18.26
CA SER A 354 -14.24 24.69 19.12
C SER A 354 -13.12 24.10 19.97
N TRP A 355 -13.31 22.90 20.51
CA TRP A 355 -12.26 22.13 21.17
C TRP A 355 -11.08 21.87 20.22
N GLU A 356 -11.36 21.44 18.99
CA GLU A 356 -10.33 21.15 18.00
C GLU A 356 -9.54 22.40 17.58
N ARG A 357 -10.21 23.53 17.33
CA ARG A 357 -9.55 24.81 17.02
C ARG A 357 -8.64 25.27 18.15
N ALA A 358 -9.11 25.18 19.41
CA ALA A 358 -8.30 25.52 20.58
C ALA A 358 -7.07 24.61 20.70
N ARG A 359 -7.23 23.32 20.43
CA ARG A 359 -6.12 22.34 20.41
C ARG A 359 -5.09 22.65 19.32
N ILE A 360 -5.53 22.96 18.09
CA ILE A 360 -4.63 23.31 16.98
C ILE A 360 -3.87 24.60 17.27
N ALA A 361 -4.53 25.61 17.84
CA ALA A 361 -3.87 26.85 18.26
C ALA A 361 -2.80 26.57 19.32
N ARG A 362 -3.11 25.73 20.31
CA ARG A 362 -2.15 25.29 21.33
C ARG A 362 -0.93 24.60 20.73
N ASP A 363 -1.14 23.65 19.80
CA ASP A 363 -0.06 22.94 19.10
C ASP A 363 0.84 23.91 18.29
N ALA A 364 0.23 24.86 17.58
CA ALA A 364 0.97 25.90 16.85
C ALA A 364 1.81 26.79 17.78
N HIS A 365 1.30 27.15 18.96
CA HIS A 365 2.06 27.91 19.95
C HIS A 365 3.22 27.10 20.57
N ALA A 366 2.98 25.83 20.92
CA ALA A 366 4.00 24.96 21.50
C ALA A 366 5.20 24.74 20.56
N ARG A 367 4.94 24.64 19.24
CA ARG A 367 5.99 24.35 18.25
C ARG A 367 6.72 25.59 17.73
N SER A 368 6.06 26.74 17.62
CA SER A 368 6.66 27.90 16.94
C SER A 368 7.74 28.64 17.74
N GLY A 369 7.85 28.43 19.06
CA GLY A 369 8.85 29.06 19.93
C GLY A 369 8.93 30.60 19.93
N ARG A 370 8.16 31.27 19.06
CA ARG A 370 8.23 32.69 18.68
C ARG A 370 6.87 33.38 18.64
N ALA A 371 5.76 32.65 18.82
CA ALA A 371 4.46 33.29 18.90
C ALA A 371 4.34 34.07 20.20
N GLN A 372 4.32 35.41 20.12
CA GLN A 372 3.90 36.27 21.22
C GLN A 372 2.43 35.95 21.54
N GLY A 373 2.20 35.27 22.67
CA GLY A 373 0.89 34.80 23.14
C GLY A 373 1.08 33.62 24.11
N THR A 374 0.23 33.50 25.13
CA THR A 374 0.43 32.48 26.16
C THR A 374 -0.17 31.14 25.71
N GLY A 375 0.67 30.13 25.45
CA GLY A 375 0.17 28.74 25.24
C GLY A 375 -0.72 28.24 26.39
N ALA A 376 -0.66 28.90 27.55
CA ALA A 376 -1.56 28.73 28.69
C ALA A 376 -3.03 29.09 28.37
N GLU A 377 -3.31 30.19 27.66
CA GLU A 377 -4.68 30.55 27.25
C GLU A 377 -5.29 29.48 26.33
N ALA A 378 -4.53 29.02 25.33
CA ALA A 378 -4.97 27.95 24.43
C ALA A 378 -5.20 26.64 25.19
N GLN A 379 -4.37 26.33 26.20
CA GLN A 379 -4.56 25.16 27.06
C GLN A 379 -5.81 25.27 27.94
N VAL A 380 -6.07 26.45 28.52
CA VAL A 380 -7.29 26.72 29.31
C VAL A 380 -8.53 26.57 28.44
N LEU A 381 -8.55 27.15 27.24
CA LEU A 381 -9.65 27.03 26.28
C LEU A 381 -9.87 25.57 25.85
N THR A 382 -8.81 24.83 25.52
CA THR A 382 -8.90 23.41 25.15
C THR A 382 -9.57 22.60 26.27
N ARG A 383 -9.15 22.81 27.53
CA ARG A 383 -9.74 22.12 28.69
C ARG A 383 -11.18 22.56 28.96
N ALA A 384 -11.48 23.85 28.81
CA ALA A 384 -12.83 24.39 29.02
C ALA A 384 -13.81 23.79 28.00
N HIS A 385 -13.50 23.85 26.70
CA HIS A 385 -14.33 23.28 25.65
C HIS A 385 -14.47 21.76 25.79
N SER A 386 -13.40 21.05 26.15
CA SER A 386 -13.49 19.61 26.44
C SER A 386 -14.46 19.31 27.59
N ARG A 387 -14.39 20.03 28.70
CA ARG A 387 -15.32 19.84 29.83
C ARG A 387 -16.76 20.12 29.44
N GLU A 388 -17.01 21.19 28.69
CA GLU A 388 -18.36 21.53 28.23
C GLU A 388 -18.90 20.46 27.27
N MET A 389 -18.12 20.07 26.26
CA MET A 389 -18.45 19.00 25.32
C MET A 389 -18.86 17.71 26.05
N LEU A 390 -18.04 17.28 27.02
CA LEU A 390 -18.29 16.07 27.79
C LEU A 390 -19.48 16.21 28.75
N ALA A 391 -19.71 17.38 29.33
CA ALA A 391 -20.87 17.63 30.19
C ALA A 391 -22.18 17.55 29.40
N VAL A 392 -22.24 18.20 28.22
CA VAL A 392 -23.42 18.16 27.35
C VAL A 392 -23.67 16.74 26.83
N ALA A 393 -22.62 16.06 26.36
CA ALA A 393 -22.76 14.68 25.88
C ALA A 393 -23.23 13.72 26.98
N ARG A 394 -22.72 13.82 28.22
CA ARG A 394 -23.17 12.97 29.35
C ARG A 394 -24.61 13.22 29.78
N ALA A 395 -25.11 14.44 29.57
CA ALA A 395 -26.48 14.80 29.94
C ALA A 395 -27.52 14.23 28.95
N GLN A 396 -27.09 13.73 27.78
CA GLN A 396 -27.98 13.14 26.79
C GLN A 396 -28.36 11.69 27.13
N PRO A 397 -29.57 11.25 26.74
CA PRO A 397 -29.91 9.82 26.70
C PRO A 397 -28.86 9.05 25.89
N ASP A 398 -28.40 7.92 26.42
CA ASP A 398 -27.36 7.06 25.82
C ASP A 398 -25.99 7.74 25.54
N GLY A 399 -25.81 8.98 26.01
CA GLY A 399 -24.61 9.77 25.77
C GLY A 399 -23.40 9.40 26.63
N LYS A 400 -23.54 8.46 27.58
CA LYS A 400 -22.46 8.03 28.49
C LYS A 400 -21.29 7.41 27.72
N ASP A 401 -21.57 6.51 26.79
CA ASP A 401 -20.54 5.80 26.02
C ASP A 401 -19.91 6.73 24.97
N VAL A 402 -20.72 7.59 24.34
CA VAL A 402 -20.25 8.62 23.42
C VAL A 402 -19.34 9.62 24.13
N ALA A 403 -19.75 10.10 25.31
CA ALA A 403 -18.92 10.98 26.11
C ALA A 403 -17.65 10.28 26.62
N ALA A 404 -17.69 8.98 26.91
CA ALA A 404 -16.50 8.23 27.27
C ALA A 404 -15.51 8.16 26.08
N ALA A 405 -15.99 7.85 24.87
CA ALA A 405 -15.17 7.81 23.67
C ALA A 405 -14.59 9.20 23.31
N LEU A 406 -15.42 10.25 23.38
CA LEU A 406 -14.96 11.64 23.19
C LEU A 406 -13.97 12.08 24.27
N ALA A 407 -14.09 11.58 25.51
CA ALA A 407 -13.13 11.86 26.57
C ALA A 407 -11.78 11.19 26.28
N THR A 408 -11.79 9.95 25.80
CA THR A 408 -10.58 9.24 25.36
C THR A 408 -9.92 9.97 24.20
N LEU A 409 -10.69 10.36 23.18
CA LEU A 409 -10.21 11.19 22.07
C LEU A 409 -9.59 12.50 22.59
N ALA A 410 -10.30 13.25 23.44
CA ALA A 410 -9.82 14.51 23.95
C ALA A 410 -8.55 14.39 24.82
N ALA A 411 -8.42 13.29 25.58
CA ALA A 411 -7.28 13.06 26.45
C ALA A 411 -6.03 12.57 25.70
N GLN A 412 -6.20 11.72 24.69
CA GLN A 412 -5.06 11.11 23.99
C GLN A 412 -4.54 11.94 22.81
N VAL A 413 -5.39 12.77 22.19
CA VAL A 413 -4.98 13.69 21.10
C VAL A 413 -4.15 14.87 21.61
N ASP A 414 -4.05 15.02 22.93
CA ASP A 414 -3.13 15.96 23.57
C ASP A 414 -1.67 15.51 23.53
N ASP A 415 -1.40 14.26 23.17
CA ASP A 415 -0.04 13.77 22.92
C ASP A 415 0.49 14.33 21.59
N LEU A 416 1.54 15.16 21.66
CA LEU A 416 2.19 15.76 20.49
C LEU A 416 2.86 14.71 19.59
N GLU A 417 3.06 13.50 20.11
CA GLU A 417 3.60 12.33 19.41
C GLU A 417 2.49 11.38 18.94
N LEU A 418 1.20 11.72 19.12
CA LEU A 418 0.11 10.88 18.64
C LEU A 418 0.27 10.65 17.13
N SER A 419 0.18 9.40 16.72
CA SER A 419 0.27 9.02 15.32
C SER A 419 -1.10 9.01 14.64
N GLY A 420 -1.11 9.16 13.31
CA GLY A 420 -2.37 9.24 12.53
C GLY A 420 -3.26 8.01 12.64
N ARG A 421 -2.68 6.82 12.79
CA ARG A 421 -3.44 5.58 13.01
C ARG A 421 -4.06 5.50 14.40
N ALA A 422 -3.34 5.91 15.45
CA ALA A 422 -3.91 5.99 16.79
C ALA A 422 -5.07 7.00 16.83
N PHE A 423 -4.89 8.16 16.19
CA PHE A 423 -5.95 9.15 15.99
C PHE A 423 -7.16 8.58 15.25
N GLY A 424 -6.95 7.90 14.11
CA GLY A 424 -8.01 7.27 13.34
C GLY A 424 -8.84 6.27 14.14
N ARG A 425 -8.20 5.45 15.00
CA ARG A 425 -8.91 4.54 15.90
C ARG A 425 -9.73 5.26 16.96
N LEU A 426 -9.20 6.32 17.58
CA LEU A 426 -9.95 7.11 18.56
C LEU A 426 -11.20 7.72 17.92
N VAL A 427 -11.09 8.18 16.68
CA VAL A 427 -12.23 8.69 15.92
C VAL A 427 -13.20 7.55 15.54
N ALA A 428 -12.70 6.39 15.14
CA ALA A 428 -13.53 5.21 14.88
C ALA A 428 -14.29 4.75 16.13
N GLU A 429 -13.67 4.75 17.31
CA GLU A 429 -14.31 4.44 18.60
C GLU A 429 -15.43 5.44 18.93
N ALA A 430 -15.21 6.73 18.66
CA ALA A 430 -16.23 7.77 18.81
C ALA A 430 -17.40 7.56 17.83
N ASN A 431 -17.12 7.22 16.58
CA ASN A 431 -18.13 6.89 15.58
C ASN A 431 -18.92 5.63 15.92
N ASP A 432 -18.25 4.60 16.44
CA ASP A 432 -18.88 3.36 16.88
C ASP A 432 -19.77 3.58 18.11
N ALA A 433 -19.35 4.42 19.05
CA ALA A 433 -20.19 4.83 20.18
C ALA A 433 -21.43 5.60 19.70
N ALA A 434 -21.25 6.56 18.78
CA ALA A 434 -22.36 7.32 18.19
C ALA A 434 -23.33 6.39 17.45
N ARG A 435 -22.82 5.44 16.66
CA ARG A 435 -23.61 4.42 15.96
C ARG A 435 -24.40 3.53 16.91
N ARG A 436 -23.79 3.02 17.99
CA ARG A 436 -24.48 2.18 18.99
C ARG A 436 -25.58 2.96 19.72
N ALA A 437 -25.36 4.25 19.97
CA ALA A 437 -26.36 5.15 20.55
C ALA A 437 -27.41 5.62 19.52
N GLY A 438 -27.35 5.14 18.27
CA GLY A 438 -28.29 5.51 17.20
C GLY A 438 -28.20 6.98 16.78
N LEU A 439 -27.07 7.64 17.02
CA LEU A 439 -26.90 9.06 16.70
C LEU A 439 -26.57 9.24 15.23
N GLY A 440 -27.17 10.24 14.58
CA GLY A 440 -26.92 10.57 13.17
C GLY A 440 -25.70 11.45 12.94
N TYR A 441 -24.55 11.13 13.54
CA TYR A 441 -23.32 11.93 13.40
C TYR A 441 -22.10 11.06 13.11
N TYR A 442 -21.24 11.54 12.22
CA TYR A 442 -19.98 10.91 11.84
C TYR A 442 -18.84 11.91 11.94
N LEU A 443 -17.70 11.47 12.47
CA LEU A 443 -16.46 12.22 12.50
C LEU A 443 -15.51 11.63 11.46
N ASP A 444 -15.14 12.45 10.48
CA ASP A 444 -14.07 12.10 9.55
C ASP A 444 -12.71 12.51 10.12
N ALA A 445 -11.77 11.58 10.20
CA ALA A 445 -10.42 11.81 10.68
C ALA A 445 -9.46 12.17 9.54
N ALA A 446 -8.98 13.41 9.46
CA ALA A 446 -7.98 13.81 8.48
C ALA A 446 -6.59 14.04 9.11
N VAL A 447 -5.54 13.77 8.33
CA VAL A 447 -4.15 14.06 8.71
C VAL A 447 -3.55 15.00 7.67
N ASN A 448 -3.09 16.17 8.10
CA ASN A 448 -2.31 17.07 7.27
C ASN A 448 -0.83 16.94 7.63
N LEU A 449 -0.02 16.56 6.64
CA LEU A 449 1.43 16.54 6.74
C LEU A 449 1.96 17.82 6.08
N SER A 450 2.54 18.73 6.87
CA SER A 450 3.13 19.96 6.35
C SER A 450 4.57 20.11 6.80
N VAL A 451 5.44 20.63 5.93
CA VAL A 451 6.85 20.86 6.25
C VAL A 451 7.02 22.32 6.68
N SER A 452 7.52 22.55 7.89
CA SER A 452 7.94 23.87 8.35
C SER A 452 9.47 23.95 8.46
N ALA A 453 10.00 25.14 8.74
CA ALA A 453 11.43 25.33 8.99
C ALA A 453 11.95 24.50 10.19
N ASP A 454 11.05 24.08 11.09
CA ASP A 454 11.36 23.29 12.29
C ASP A 454 11.20 21.77 12.07
N GLY A 455 10.85 21.35 10.86
CA GLY A 455 10.71 19.95 10.46
C GLY A 455 9.30 19.58 9.95
N ALA A 456 9.07 18.28 9.78
CA ALA A 456 7.76 17.77 9.40
C ALA A 456 6.76 17.93 10.56
N THR A 457 5.64 18.56 10.29
CA THR A 457 4.52 18.72 11.22
C THR A 457 3.35 17.87 10.75
N ARG A 458 2.81 17.08 11.68
CA ARG A 458 1.57 16.32 11.47
C ARG A 458 0.47 17.01 12.26
N ARG A 459 -0.62 17.37 11.59
CA ARG A 459 -1.81 17.93 12.22
C ARG A 459 -2.99 17.01 11.98
N PHE A 460 -3.61 16.61 13.07
CA PHE A 460 -4.81 15.78 13.06
C PHE A 460 -6.04 16.67 13.08
N TYR A 461 -7.06 16.30 12.30
CA TYR A 461 -8.32 17.02 12.21
C TYR A 461 -9.51 16.07 12.30
N THR A 462 -10.60 16.56 12.88
CA THR A 462 -11.90 15.91 12.86
C THR A 462 -12.90 16.76 12.10
N THR A 463 -13.49 16.24 11.04
CA THR A 463 -14.58 16.94 10.36
C THR A 463 -15.91 16.30 10.79
N PRO A 464 -16.75 17.01 11.57
CA PRO A 464 -18.03 16.48 11.96
C PRO A 464 -19.05 16.62 10.84
N TYR A 465 -19.79 15.54 10.64
CA TYR A 465 -20.85 15.41 9.66
C TYR A 465 -22.15 14.96 10.31
N ARG A 466 -23.27 15.44 9.79
CA ARG A 466 -24.58 14.87 10.06
C ARG A 466 -24.91 13.81 9.03
N VAL A 467 -25.18 12.60 9.49
CA VAL A 467 -25.67 11.51 8.64
C VAL A 467 -27.14 11.74 8.35
N LYS A 468 -27.47 11.90 7.07
CA LYS A 468 -28.85 12.13 6.59
C LYS A 468 -29.53 10.84 6.19
N GLU A 469 -28.79 9.96 5.53
CA GLU A 469 -29.30 8.69 5.03
C GLU A 469 -28.18 7.65 5.04
N VAL A 470 -28.55 6.40 5.33
CA VAL A 470 -27.69 5.24 5.14
C VAL A 470 -28.39 4.33 4.14
N ARG A 471 -27.70 3.96 3.06
CA ARG A 471 -28.24 3.05 2.05
C ARG A 471 -27.38 1.80 2.00
N ALA A 472 -28.01 0.65 2.10
CA ALA A 472 -27.35 -0.64 2.00
C ALA A 472 -27.38 -1.16 0.56
N TYR A 473 -26.28 -1.81 0.17
CA TYR A 473 -26.09 -2.40 -1.14
C TYR A 473 -25.58 -3.82 -1.01
N ARG A 474 -25.97 -4.66 -1.96
CA ARG A 474 -25.42 -5.99 -2.18
C ARG A 474 -24.65 -6.01 -3.49
N VAL A 475 -23.42 -6.50 -3.45
CA VAL A 475 -22.54 -6.63 -4.62
C VAL A 475 -22.01 -8.06 -4.59
N GLY A 476 -22.58 -8.93 -5.43
CA GLY A 476 -22.35 -10.38 -5.30
C GLY A 476 -22.83 -10.90 -3.93
N ASP A 477 -21.91 -11.51 -3.17
CA ASP A 477 -22.18 -12.04 -1.82
C ASP A 477 -21.85 -11.03 -0.70
N ASP A 478 -21.23 -9.91 -1.05
CA ASP A 478 -20.77 -8.91 -0.09
C ASP A 478 -21.79 -7.79 0.12
N ARG A 479 -21.85 -7.27 1.35
CA ARG A 479 -22.68 -6.11 1.71
C ARG A 479 -21.82 -4.86 1.82
N PHE A 480 -22.34 -3.78 1.24
CA PHE A 480 -21.77 -2.44 1.27
C PHE A 480 -22.79 -1.45 1.80
N ALA A 481 -22.33 -0.27 2.21
CA ALA A 481 -23.21 0.84 2.57
C ALA A 481 -22.67 2.17 2.05
N THR A 482 -23.56 3.11 1.81
CA THR A 482 -23.23 4.52 1.59
C THR A 482 -23.83 5.36 2.70
N LEU A 483 -23.11 6.38 3.14
CA LEU A 483 -23.54 7.37 4.11
C LEU A 483 -23.66 8.71 3.39
N LEU A 484 -24.90 9.17 3.21
CA LEU A 484 -25.17 10.52 2.75
C LEU A 484 -25.04 11.47 3.93
N VAL A 485 -24.10 12.41 3.84
CA VAL A 485 -23.71 13.27 4.94
C VAL A 485 -23.75 14.77 4.58
N GLU A 486 -23.98 15.60 5.59
CA GLU A 486 -23.86 17.06 5.50
C GLU A 486 -22.79 17.58 6.46
N PRO A 487 -21.89 18.48 6.04
CA PRO A 487 -20.91 19.06 6.94
C PRO A 487 -21.61 19.89 8.02
N MET A 488 -21.16 19.74 9.27
CA MET A 488 -21.67 20.51 10.41
C MET A 488 -20.95 21.85 10.59
N THR A 489 -19.91 22.11 9.79
CA THR A 489 -19.11 23.34 9.81
C THR A 489 -18.92 23.87 8.39
N ASP A 490 -18.76 25.18 8.26
CA ASP A 490 -18.44 25.82 6.96
C ASP A 490 -16.98 25.60 6.52
N GLU A 491 -16.15 25.05 7.41
CA GLU A 491 -14.75 24.78 7.15
C GLU A 491 -14.63 23.56 6.22
N ARG A 492 -14.65 23.79 4.90
CA ARG A 492 -14.24 22.79 3.90
C ARG A 492 -12.73 22.55 3.98
N ARG A 493 -12.29 21.78 4.97
CA ARG A 493 -10.88 21.37 5.12
C ARG A 493 -10.55 20.08 4.40
N VAL A 494 -11.55 19.37 3.89
CA VAL A 494 -11.37 18.10 3.21
C VAL A 494 -11.31 18.33 1.70
N HIS A 495 -10.16 18.03 1.10
CA HIS A 495 -10.14 17.55 -0.28
C HIS A 495 -10.61 16.10 -0.21
N LEU A 496 -11.90 15.87 -0.44
CA LEU A 496 -12.40 14.52 -0.58
C LEU A 496 -11.87 13.99 -1.91
N GLY A 497 -10.90 13.10 -1.79
CA GLY A 497 -10.62 12.10 -2.80
C GLY A 497 -10.66 10.79 -2.03
N PHE A 498 -11.56 9.89 -2.43
CA PHE A 498 -11.75 8.54 -1.90
C PHE A 498 -12.42 8.42 -0.53
N SER A 499 -13.63 7.86 -0.53
CA SER A 499 -14.08 7.00 0.57
C SER A 499 -12.94 6.04 0.97
N ARG A 500 -12.48 6.07 2.22
CA ARG A 500 -11.26 5.34 2.62
C ARG A 500 -11.51 3.85 2.66
N ASP A 501 -10.50 3.08 2.30
CA ASP A 501 -10.57 1.60 2.33
C ASP A 501 -10.74 1.01 3.73
N GLN A 502 -10.63 1.79 4.79
CA GLN A 502 -10.90 1.29 6.14
C GLN A 502 -12.34 1.53 6.59
N ASP A 503 -13.02 2.50 5.98
CA ASP A 503 -14.36 2.87 6.42
C ASP A 503 -15.30 1.71 6.02
N PRO A 504 -16.28 1.36 6.87
CA PRO A 504 -17.24 0.30 6.58
C PRO A 504 -18.37 0.79 5.66
N PHE A 505 -18.14 1.85 4.88
CA PHE A 505 -19.09 2.48 3.98
C PHE A 505 -18.37 3.45 3.03
N ALA A 506 -19.09 3.87 1.98
CA ALA A 506 -18.75 5.00 1.14
C ALA A 506 -19.38 6.30 1.66
N LEU A 507 -18.62 7.39 1.70
CA LEU A 507 -19.12 8.72 2.11
C LEU A 507 -19.60 9.50 0.89
N VAL A 508 -20.84 9.98 0.94
CA VAL A 508 -21.44 10.82 -0.10
C VAL A 508 -21.80 12.16 0.50
N LEU A 509 -21.20 13.26 0.02
CA LEU A 509 -21.48 14.59 0.57
C LEU A 509 -22.66 15.26 -0.12
N GLY A 510 -23.75 15.46 0.61
CA GLY A 510 -24.95 16.15 0.10
C GLY A 510 -24.66 17.58 -0.34
N SER A 511 -23.79 18.30 0.38
CA SER A 511 -23.37 19.66 -0.01
C SER A 511 -22.59 19.71 -1.32
N GLU A 512 -21.82 18.66 -1.64
CA GLU A 512 -21.07 18.58 -2.89
C GLU A 512 -21.99 18.21 -4.06
N VAL A 513 -22.89 17.25 -3.85
CA VAL A 513 -23.96 16.88 -4.80
C VAL A 513 -24.80 18.12 -5.16
N ARG A 514 -25.27 18.88 -4.16
CA ARG A 514 -25.99 20.14 -4.40
C ARG A 514 -25.15 21.15 -5.18
N SER A 515 -23.89 21.32 -4.80
CA SER A 515 -23.00 22.25 -5.52
C SER A 515 -22.75 21.84 -6.97
N TYR A 516 -22.64 20.55 -7.29
CA TYR A 516 -22.59 20.06 -8.67
C TYR A 516 -23.90 20.30 -9.40
N ALA A 517 -25.04 19.97 -8.79
CA ALA A 517 -26.36 20.17 -9.39
C ALA A 517 -26.66 21.66 -9.66
N GLU A 518 -26.31 22.55 -8.73
CA GLU A 518 -26.41 24.00 -8.88
C GLU A 518 -25.54 24.50 -10.03
N ARG A 519 -24.29 24.04 -10.13
CA ARG A 519 -23.39 24.36 -11.26
C ARG A 519 -23.94 23.89 -12.59
N PHE A 520 -24.49 22.68 -12.65
CA PHE A 520 -25.14 22.16 -13.85
C PHE A 520 -26.42 22.90 -14.24
N ASN A 521 -27.09 23.54 -13.27
CA ASN A 521 -28.27 24.35 -13.53
C ASN A 521 -27.97 25.77 -14.03
N GLN A 522 -26.77 26.31 -13.81
CA GLN A 522 -26.41 27.67 -14.21
C GLN A 522 -26.26 27.81 -15.74
N GLU A 523 -26.96 28.78 -16.33
CA GLU A 523 -26.82 29.12 -17.75
C GLU A 523 -25.49 29.81 -18.06
N GLY A 524 -24.85 29.45 -19.17
CA GLY A 524 -23.57 30.04 -19.57
C GLY A 524 -22.41 29.68 -18.65
N ALA A 525 -22.53 28.59 -17.90
CA ALA A 525 -21.53 28.14 -16.94
C ALA A 525 -20.28 27.46 -17.58
N THR A 526 -19.75 27.99 -18.68
CA THR A 526 -18.85 27.34 -19.66
C THR A 526 -17.96 26.17 -19.19
N CYS A 527 -18.55 24.98 -19.02
CA CYS A 527 -17.99 23.75 -18.42
C CYS A 527 -17.12 24.00 -17.15
N HIS A 528 -17.49 24.98 -16.30
CA HIS A 528 -16.66 25.72 -15.31
C HIS A 528 -15.97 24.90 -14.19
N ALA A 529 -14.82 25.30 -13.62
CA ALA A 529 -14.21 26.63 -13.57
C ALA A 529 -12.69 26.57 -13.82
N ALA A 530 -12.29 26.98 -15.01
CA ALA A 530 -10.94 27.49 -15.30
C ALA A 530 -10.94 28.34 -16.59
N ALA A 531 -12.08 28.97 -16.92
CA ALA A 531 -12.28 29.72 -18.16
C ALA A 531 -11.71 31.16 -18.13
N ASP A 532 -11.45 31.72 -16.94
CA ASP A 532 -10.81 33.04 -16.80
C ASP A 532 -9.39 32.99 -17.39
N GLY A 533 -9.27 33.39 -18.65
CA GLY A 533 -8.01 33.41 -19.41
C GLY A 533 -7.84 32.33 -20.47
N VAL A 534 -8.87 31.50 -20.76
CA VAL A 534 -8.79 30.46 -21.80
C VAL A 534 -9.28 31.00 -23.15
N ALA A 535 -8.37 31.11 -24.12
CA ALA A 535 -8.66 31.60 -25.48
C ALA A 535 -8.53 30.51 -26.55
N GLY A 536 -9.11 30.75 -27.73
CA GLY A 536 -8.94 29.91 -28.93
C GLY A 536 -9.66 28.56 -28.86
N ALA A 537 -9.04 27.51 -29.39
CA ALA A 537 -9.64 26.17 -29.56
C ALA A 537 -10.25 25.57 -28.27
N ARG A 538 -9.68 25.90 -27.11
CA ARG A 538 -10.20 25.43 -25.80
C ARG A 538 -11.54 26.07 -25.44
N ALA A 539 -11.74 27.34 -25.76
CA ALA A 539 -13.03 28.01 -25.53
C ALA A 539 -14.11 27.40 -26.43
N GLY A 540 -13.78 27.09 -27.69
CA GLY A 540 -14.67 26.37 -28.61
C GLY A 540 -15.04 24.98 -28.11
N ALA A 541 -14.08 24.22 -27.56
CA ALA A 541 -14.32 22.91 -26.96
C ALA A 541 -15.28 23.00 -25.74
N LEU A 542 -15.07 23.97 -24.84
CA LEU A 542 -15.94 24.16 -23.67
C LEU A 542 -17.38 24.53 -24.07
N ALA A 543 -17.56 25.34 -25.10
CA ALA A 543 -18.89 25.68 -25.61
C ALA A 543 -19.68 24.46 -26.12
N ARG A 544 -18.99 23.45 -26.69
CA ARG A 544 -19.62 22.18 -27.10
C ARG A 544 -20.08 21.36 -25.88
N CYS A 545 -19.29 21.36 -24.82
CA CYS A 545 -19.71 20.78 -23.54
C CYS A 545 -20.97 21.47 -23.00
N ASP A 546 -21.05 22.80 -23.02
CA ASP A 546 -22.24 23.51 -22.54
C ASP A 546 -23.48 23.17 -23.35
N ALA A 547 -23.34 23.05 -24.67
CA ALA A 547 -24.45 22.65 -25.52
C ALA A 547 -24.96 21.24 -25.15
N ALA A 548 -24.08 20.33 -24.75
CA ALA A 548 -24.47 19.00 -24.26
C ALA A 548 -25.10 19.08 -22.86
N LEU A 549 -24.54 19.87 -21.95
CA LEU A 549 -25.10 20.10 -20.60
C LEU A 549 -26.49 20.74 -20.67
N ALA A 550 -26.72 21.69 -21.57
CA ALA A 550 -28.02 22.33 -21.77
C ALA A 550 -29.10 21.31 -22.14
N LYS A 551 -28.78 20.38 -23.06
CA LYS A 551 -29.69 19.28 -23.43
C LYS A 551 -29.97 18.34 -22.26
N LEU A 552 -28.94 18.02 -21.46
CA LEU A 552 -29.12 17.18 -20.27
C LEU A 552 -29.98 17.86 -19.21
N ARG A 553 -29.79 19.16 -19.00
CA ARG A 553 -30.59 19.95 -18.08
C ARG A 553 -32.05 20.01 -18.50
N GLU A 554 -32.33 20.19 -19.79
CA GLU A 554 -33.69 20.15 -20.33
C GLU A 554 -34.32 18.76 -20.11
N ARG A 555 -33.56 17.69 -20.39
CA ARG A 555 -34.01 16.30 -20.22
C ARG A 555 -34.30 15.94 -18.76
N LEU A 556 -33.48 16.41 -17.82
CA LEU A 556 -33.55 16.03 -16.41
C LEU A 556 -34.45 16.95 -15.59
N GLY A 557 -34.51 18.25 -15.92
CA GLY A 557 -35.32 19.23 -15.19
C GLY A 557 -35.14 19.11 -13.66
N SER A 558 -36.24 18.83 -12.96
CA SER A 558 -36.26 18.70 -11.50
C SER A 558 -35.56 17.46 -10.95
N THR A 559 -35.20 16.48 -11.79
CA THR A 559 -34.49 15.26 -11.34
C THR A 559 -32.97 15.36 -11.46
N LEU A 560 -32.42 16.49 -11.88
CA LEU A 560 -30.97 16.67 -12.05
C LEU A 560 -30.18 16.39 -10.76
N GLU A 561 -30.60 16.93 -9.63
CA GLU A 561 -29.92 16.71 -8.34
C GLU A 561 -29.96 15.22 -7.93
N ARG A 562 -31.07 14.54 -8.20
CA ARG A 562 -31.19 13.09 -7.95
C ARG A 562 -30.26 12.28 -8.86
N ALA A 563 -30.13 12.67 -10.13
CA ALA A 563 -29.22 12.02 -11.07
C ALA A 563 -27.76 12.23 -10.66
N VAL A 564 -27.39 13.45 -10.25
CA VAL A 564 -26.05 13.76 -9.71
C VAL A 564 -25.78 12.92 -8.46
N LEU A 565 -26.74 12.85 -7.53
CA LEU A 565 -26.62 12.02 -6.33
C LEU A 565 -26.38 10.55 -6.67
N ALA A 566 -27.16 9.98 -7.60
CA ALA A 566 -27.03 8.58 -8.00
C ALA A 566 -25.66 8.29 -8.66
N GLY A 567 -25.16 9.21 -9.49
CA GLY A 567 -23.81 9.13 -10.05
C GLY A 567 -22.74 9.17 -8.96
N THR A 568 -22.71 10.22 -8.14
CA THR A 568 -21.73 10.38 -7.05
C THR A 568 -21.77 9.20 -6.07
N GLU A 569 -22.95 8.70 -5.74
CA GLU A 569 -23.09 7.53 -4.89
C GLU A 569 -22.49 6.27 -5.52
N ARG A 570 -22.77 6.03 -6.81
CA ARG A 570 -22.17 4.91 -7.55
C ARG A 570 -20.66 5.01 -7.63
N HIS A 571 -20.13 6.22 -7.82
CA HIS A 571 -18.70 6.53 -7.85
C HIS A 571 -18.03 6.21 -6.52
N GLU A 572 -18.52 6.77 -5.41
CA GLU A 572 -17.96 6.57 -4.08
C GLU A 572 -18.09 5.13 -3.60
N LEU A 573 -19.20 4.46 -3.94
CA LEU A 573 -19.38 3.05 -3.69
C LEU A 573 -18.38 2.19 -4.47
N GLN A 574 -18.04 2.57 -5.71
CA GLN A 574 -17.05 1.82 -6.49
C GLN A 574 -15.68 1.82 -5.81
N HIS A 575 -15.26 2.93 -5.20
CA HIS A 575 -14.00 2.98 -4.45
C HIS A 575 -13.93 1.93 -3.35
N GLN A 576 -15.08 1.63 -2.70
CA GLN A 576 -15.19 0.57 -1.69
C GLN A 576 -15.21 -0.83 -2.29
N ILE A 577 -15.89 -1.03 -3.42
CA ILE A 577 -15.97 -2.31 -4.14
C ILE A 577 -14.59 -2.72 -4.66
N ASP A 578 -13.87 -1.79 -5.28
CA ASP A 578 -12.53 -2.01 -5.83
C ASP A 578 -11.52 -2.39 -4.74
N GLY A 579 -11.58 -1.65 -3.63
CA GLY A 579 -10.62 -1.73 -2.55
C GLY A 579 -9.17 -1.45 -3.00
N PRO A 580 -8.20 -1.73 -2.12
CA PRO A 580 -6.78 -1.45 -2.34
C PRO A 580 -6.09 -2.50 -3.21
N HIS A 581 -6.83 -3.45 -3.78
CA HIS A 581 -6.30 -4.57 -4.57
C HIS A 581 -6.77 -4.57 -6.01
N LEU A 582 -7.47 -3.51 -6.44
CA LEU A 582 -7.79 -3.27 -7.84
C LEU A 582 -6.54 -3.46 -8.72
N PRO A 583 -6.59 -4.32 -9.74
CA PRO A 583 -5.50 -4.44 -10.69
C PRO A 583 -5.22 -3.09 -11.37
N LEU A 584 -3.94 -2.77 -11.57
CA LEU A 584 -3.56 -1.55 -12.26
C LEU A 584 -3.94 -1.66 -13.74
N SER A 585 -4.67 -0.67 -14.26
CA SER A 585 -5.03 -0.62 -15.69
C SER A 585 -3.77 -0.51 -16.56
N PRO A 586 -3.63 -1.33 -17.64
CA PRO A 586 -2.52 -1.22 -18.58
C PRO A 586 -2.39 0.17 -19.19
N ALA A 587 -3.51 0.87 -19.42
CA ALA A 587 -3.51 2.21 -19.96
C ALA A 587 -2.95 3.25 -18.98
N VAL A 588 -3.17 3.03 -17.67
CA VAL A 588 -2.56 3.82 -16.59
C VAL A 588 -1.06 3.52 -16.50
N THR A 589 -0.65 2.26 -16.53
CA THR A 589 0.76 1.85 -16.54
C THR A 589 1.54 2.40 -17.74
N GLU A 590 0.88 2.54 -18.90
CA GLU A 590 1.45 3.19 -20.08
C GLU A 590 1.57 4.70 -19.88
N LEU A 591 0.48 5.36 -19.45
CA LEU A 591 0.42 6.82 -19.30
C LEU A 591 1.35 7.32 -18.20
N LEU A 592 1.46 6.57 -17.11
CA LEU A 592 2.13 6.96 -15.87
C LEU A 592 3.41 6.16 -15.59
N ALA A 593 4.01 5.61 -16.63
CA ALA A 593 5.32 4.98 -16.53
C ALA A 593 6.34 5.92 -15.86
N GLY A 594 6.90 5.48 -14.74
CA GLY A 594 7.89 6.24 -13.96
C GLY A 594 7.31 7.23 -12.94
N PHE A 595 5.99 7.34 -12.81
CA PHE A 595 5.35 8.00 -11.66
C PHE A 595 5.31 7.06 -10.45
N SER A 596 5.10 7.62 -9.25
CA SER A 596 4.96 6.83 -8.01
C SER A 596 3.77 5.87 -8.10
N ASP A 597 3.89 4.73 -7.40
CA ASP A 597 2.81 3.74 -7.29
C ASP A 597 1.51 4.39 -6.79
N GLU A 598 1.59 5.28 -5.80
CA GLU A 598 0.44 6.04 -5.28
C GLU A 598 -0.28 6.86 -6.36
N ALA A 599 0.47 7.52 -7.26
CA ALA A 599 -0.13 8.28 -8.35
C ALA A 599 -0.78 7.39 -9.41
N GLN A 600 -0.22 6.19 -9.64
CA GLN A 600 -0.77 5.19 -10.54
C GLN A 600 -2.04 4.58 -9.95
N ASP A 601 -1.99 4.14 -8.69
CA ASP A 601 -3.12 3.55 -7.96
C ASP A 601 -4.28 4.56 -7.87
N ARG A 602 -3.99 5.84 -7.54
CA ARG A 602 -4.99 6.91 -7.53
C ARG A 602 -5.71 7.05 -8.88
N VAL A 603 -4.96 7.18 -9.97
CA VAL A 603 -5.56 7.33 -11.31
C VAL A 603 -6.31 6.07 -11.73
N SER A 604 -5.83 4.88 -11.37
CA SER A 604 -6.49 3.62 -11.70
C SER A 604 -7.81 3.43 -10.97
N ARG A 605 -7.88 3.83 -9.69
CA ARG A 605 -9.11 3.79 -8.90
C ARG A 605 -10.13 4.81 -9.39
N GLU A 606 -9.72 6.04 -9.66
CA GLU A 606 -10.60 7.04 -10.28
C GLU A 606 -11.12 6.56 -11.64
N LEU A 607 -10.25 6.00 -12.49
CA LEU A 607 -10.67 5.44 -13.78
C LEU A 607 -11.77 4.38 -13.61
N SER A 608 -11.60 3.47 -12.64
CA SER A 608 -12.60 2.47 -12.29
C SER A 608 -13.92 3.13 -11.82
N ALA A 609 -13.83 4.06 -10.88
CA ALA A 609 -14.99 4.74 -10.30
C ALA A 609 -15.79 5.56 -11.32
N TYR A 610 -15.15 6.33 -12.20
CA TYR A 610 -15.86 7.09 -13.24
C TYR A 610 -16.45 6.20 -14.34
N ILE A 611 -15.79 5.10 -14.72
CA ILE A 611 -16.40 4.13 -15.65
C ILE A 611 -17.64 3.51 -15.00
N ALA A 612 -17.56 3.19 -13.70
CA ALA A 612 -18.67 2.64 -12.94
C ALA A 612 -19.81 3.65 -12.73
N GLU A 613 -19.50 4.92 -12.49
CA GLU A 613 -20.47 6.02 -12.35
C GLU A 613 -21.45 6.08 -13.53
N MET A 614 -20.96 5.87 -14.75
CA MET A 614 -21.78 5.86 -15.97
C MET A 614 -22.85 4.76 -15.98
N THR A 615 -22.70 3.73 -15.14
CA THR A 615 -23.66 2.62 -15.04
C THR A 615 -24.77 2.86 -14.02
N ALA A 616 -24.75 3.99 -13.31
CA ALA A 616 -25.82 4.36 -12.38
C ALA A 616 -27.19 4.37 -13.08
N GLY A 617 -28.15 3.61 -12.55
CA GLY A 617 -29.46 3.42 -13.18
C GLY A 617 -30.30 4.71 -13.26
N ASP A 618 -30.22 5.54 -12.23
CA ASP A 618 -31.01 6.78 -12.11
C ASP A 618 -30.32 8.02 -12.71
N ALA A 619 -29.16 7.85 -13.36
CA ALA A 619 -28.38 8.94 -13.96
C ALA A 619 -28.06 8.65 -15.44
N PRO A 620 -28.22 9.63 -16.35
CA PRO A 620 -27.70 9.50 -17.71
C PRO A 620 -26.16 9.44 -17.69
N PRO A 621 -25.51 8.49 -18.38
CA PRO A 621 -24.04 8.36 -18.43
C PRO A 621 -23.33 9.61 -18.98
N GLN A 622 -24.04 10.41 -19.77
CA GLN A 622 -23.54 11.64 -20.34
C GLN A 622 -23.24 12.71 -19.27
N LEU A 623 -23.86 12.65 -18.09
CA LEU A 623 -23.53 13.55 -16.97
C LEU A 623 -22.06 13.39 -16.54
N THR A 624 -21.57 12.16 -16.45
CA THR A 624 -20.16 11.87 -16.12
C THR A 624 -19.21 12.41 -17.20
N LEU A 625 -19.57 12.29 -18.49
CA LEU A 625 -18.78 12.88 -19.58
C LEU A 625 -18.68 14.39 -19.45
N VAL A 626 -19.81 15.06 -19.21
CA VAL A 626 -19.87 16.52 -19.01
C VAL A 626 -19.07 16.94 -17.78
N HIS A 627 -19.12 16.17 -16.70
CA HIS A 627 -18.32 16.40 -15.50
C HIS A 627 -16.81 16.30 -15.76
N LEU A 628 -16.37 15.28 -16.52
CA LEU A 628 -14.95 15.02 -16.78
C LEU A 628 -14.33 15.93 -17.85
N PHE A 629 -15.14 16.41 -18.79
CA PHE A 629 -14.67 17.16 -19.95
C PHE A 629 -13.73 18.35 -19.63
N PRO A 630 -14.01 19.21 -18.63
CA PRO A 630 -13.15 20.35 -18.28
C PRO A 630 -11.75 19.92 -17.87
N PHE A 631 -11.64 18.79 -17.15
CA PHE A 631 -10.35 18.28 -16.69
C PHE A 631 -9.48 17.81 -17.87
N GLY A 632 -10.08 17.27 -18.93
CA GLY A 632 -9.35 16.90 -20.15
C GLY A 632 -8.83 18.11 -20.94
N VAL A 633 -9.62 19.18 -21.02
CA VAL A 633 -9.33 20.35 -21.89
C VAL A 633 -8.48 21.42 -21.19
N VAL A 634 -8.78 21.70 -19.91
CA VAL A 634 -8.21 22.88 -19.22
C VAL A 634 -7.03 22.52 -18.33
N ALA A 635 -7.13 21.43 -17.57
CA ALA A 635 -6.04 21.00 -16.70
C ALA A 635 -4.84 20.52 -17.54
N ARG A 636 -3.63 20.86 -17.11
CA ARG A 636 -2.37 20.48 -17.80
C ARG A 636 -1.68 19.27 -17.15
N GLY A 637 -2.39 18.56 -16.27
CA GLY A 637 -1.89 17.49 -15.43
C GLY A 637 -2.83 17.23 -14.24
N GLY A 638 -2.41 16.41 -13.28
CA GLY A 638 -3.26 15.97 -12.18
C GLY A 638 -3.95 14.63 -12.47
N ALA A 639 -4.54 14.02 -11.44
CA ALA A 639 -5.19 12.72 -11.56
C ALA A 639 -6.44 12.83 -12.44
N GLU A 640 -7.23 13.86 -12.21
CA GLU A 640 -8.52 14.14 -12.85
C GLU A 640 -8.35 14.34 -14.37
N HIS A 641 -7.32 15.08 -14.80
CA HIS A 641 -6.97 15.23 -16.23
C HIS A 641 -6.66 13.89 -16.91
N ARG A 642 -5.87 13.05 -16.23
CA ARG A 642 -5.44 11.75 -16.75
C ARG A 642 -6.63 10.81 -16.87
N VAL A 643 -7.48 10.80 -15.84
CA VAL A 643 -8.69 9.99 -15.80
C VAL A 643 -9.67 10.43 -16.88
N ALA A 644 -9.95 11.74 -17.01
CA ALA A 644 -10.82 12.26 -18.06
C ALA A 644 -10.35 11.85 -19.46
N THR A 645 -9.04 11.94 -19.71
CA THR A 645 -8.44 11.48 -20.97
C THR A 645 -8.63 9.99 -21.17
N LEU A 646 -8.30 9.17 -20.17
CA LEU A 646 -8.41 7.71 -20.26
C LEU A 646 -9.85 7.25 -20.44
N VAL A 647 -10.82 7.83 -19.73
CA VAL A 647 -12.25 7.52 -19.89
C VAL A 647 -12.67 7.79 -21.34
N LEU A 648 -12.32 8.95 -21.90
CA LEU A 648 -12.72 9.28 -23.26
C LEU A 648 -12.00 8.43 -24.32
N GLU A 649 -10.71 8.13 -24.15
CA GLU A 649 -9.97 7.19 -25.02
C GLU A 649 -10.61 5.80 -24.99
N THR A 650 -11.05 5.34 -23.81
CA THR A 650 -11.70 4.05 -23.61
C THR A 650 -13.04 3.97 -24.35
N LEU A 651 -13.88 4.99 -24.19
CA LEU A 651 -15.22 4.98 -24.79
C LEU A 651 -15.20 5.21 -26.30
N SER A 652 -14.27 6.04 -26.79
CA SER A 652 -14.13 6.35 -28.20
C SER A 652 -13.30 5.33 -28.99
N GLY A 653 -12.46 4.55 -28.31
CA GLY A 653 -11.45 3.69 -28.95
C GLY A 653 -10.35 4.48 -29.68
N LYS A 654 -10.32 5.81 -29.53
CA LYS A 654 -9.36 6.71 -30.19
C LYS A 654 -8.25 7.06 -29.20
N LYS A 655 -6.99 7.08 -29.69
CA LYS A 655 -5.87 7.63 -28.93
C LYS A 655 -5.90 9.16 -29.06
N LEU A 656 -6.16 9.87 -27.97
CA LEU A 656 -6.36 11.33 -27.95
C LEU A 656 -5.10 12.08 -27.51
N ARG A 657 -4.14 11.36 -26.92
CA ARG A 657 -2.89 11.91 -26.42
C ARG A 657 -1.75 11.90 -27.46
N PHE A 658 -0.99 12.99 -27.49
CA PHE A 658 0.32 13.09 -28.12
C PHE A 658 1.41 13.05 -27.03
N GLY A 659 2.17 11.95 -26.98
CA GLY A 659 3.16 11.71 -25.92
C GLY A 659 2.52 11.52 -24.54
N ALA A 660 3.18 11.97 -23.48
CA ALA A 660 2.76 11.70 -22.09
C ALA A 660 1.78 12.72 -21.49
N ARG A 661 1.52 13.86 -22.15
CA ARG A 661 0.83 15.01 -21.50
C ARG A 661 -0.03 15.91 -22.38
N GLN A 662 0.08 15.85 -23.71
CA GLN A 662 -0.62 16.81 -24.56
C GLN A 662 -1.82 16.18 -25.23
N VAL A 663 -2.96 16.83 -25.11
CA VAL A 663 -4.20 16.49 -25.80
C VAL A 663 -4.56 17.68 -26.68
N ASP A 664 -4.86 17.41 -27.95
CA ASP A 664 -5.38 18.44 -28.84
C ASP A 664 -6.85 18.75 -28.46
N PRO A 665 -7.19 19.99 -28.09
CA PRO A 665 -8.53 20.33 -27.61
C PRO A 665 -9.65 20.04 -28.61
N GLU A 666 -9.39 20.20 -29.91
CA GLU A 666 -10.39 19.98 -30.95
C GLU A 666 -10.65 18.48 -31.16
N THR A 667 -9.60 17.68 -31.26
CA THR A 667 -9.70 16.21 -31.33
C THR A 667 -10.42 15.65 -30.10
N TYR A 668 -10.12 16.18 -28.91
CA TYR A 668 -10.81 15.82 -27.67
C TYR A 668 -12.30 16.19 -27.69
N ALA A 669 -12.62 17.40 -28.16
CA ALA A 669 -14.00 17.87 -28.28
C ALA A 669 -14.83 17.02 -29.26
N GLN A 670 -14.24 16.65 -30.40
CA GLN A 670 -14.91 15.77 -31.38
C GLN A 670 -15.20 14.38 -30.80
N ALA A 671 -14.22 13.77 -30.12
CA ALA A 671 -14.43 12.49 -29.46
C ALA A 671 -15.51 12.60 -28.37
N PHE A 672 -15.55 13.69 -27.61
CA PHE A 672 -16.59 13.95 -26.64
C PHE A 672 -17.98 14.09 -27.28
N GLU A 673 -18.13 14.86 -28.36
CA GLU A 673 -19.42 15.04 -29.05
C GLU A 673 -19.96 13.71 -29.60
N GLU A 674 -19.08 12.89 -30.16
CA GLU A 674 -19.43 11.53 -30.58
C GLU A 674 -19.94 10.69 -29.41
N GLN A 675 -19.30 10.75 -28.25
CA GLN A 675 -19.73 9.95 -27.10
C GLN A 675 -20.99 10.50 -26.44
N VAL A 676 -21.08 11.81 -26.22
CA VAL A 676 -22.20 12.42 -25.50
C VAL A 676 -23.51 12.36 -26.29
N SER A 677 -23.44 12.16 -27.62
CA SER A 677 -24.61 12.00 -28.49
C SER A 677 -25.15 10.56 -28.56
N ARG A 678 -24.43 9.57 -28.00
CA ARG A 678 -24.88 8.17 -27.94
C ARG A 678 -26.04 8.00 -26.96
N GLY A 679 -26.85 6.97 -27.21
CA GLY A 679 -27.93 6.57 -26.31
C GLY A 679 -27.38 6.06 -24.97
N ASP A 680 -28.19 6.18 -23.91
CA ASP A 680 -27.76 5.80 -22.56
C ASP A 680 -27.32 4.33 -22.46
N ASP A 681 -28.08 3.41 -23.04
CA ASP A 681 -27.76 1.97 -22.98
C ASP A 681 -26.47 1.65 -23.73
N GLU A 682 -26.27 2.30 -24.88
CA GLU A 682 -25.08 2.14 -25.69
C GLU A 682 -23.81 2.63 -24.95
N LEU A 683 -23.91 3.74 -24.22
CA LEU A 683 -22.81 4.26 -23.39
C LEU A 683 -22.56 3.37 -22.17
N ARG A 684 -23.60 2.87 -21.50
CA ARG A 684 -23.47 1.94 -20.37
C ARG A 684 -22.79 0.65 -20.79
N GLU A 685 -23.16 0.10 -21.94
CA GLU A 685 -22.47 -1.07 -22.50
C GLU A 685 -21.00 -0.77 -22.85
N ALA A 686 -20.72 0.41 -23.42
CA ALA A 686 -19.34 0.83 -23.69
C ALA A 686 -18.53 0.97 -22.39
N ALA A 687 -19.10 1.53 -21.33
CA ALA A 687 -18.48 1.61 -20.02
C ALA A 687 -18.18 0.21 -19.44
N ARG A 688 -19.15 -0.73 -19.48
CA ARG A 688 -18.92 -2.12 -19.02
C ARG A 688 -17.82 -2.84 -19.81
N ARG A 689 -17.78 -2.65 -21.13
CA ARG A 689 -16.70 -3.21 -21.97
C ARG A 689 -15.36 -2.59 -21.61
N GLY A 690 -15.30 -1.26 -21.49
CA GLY A 690 -14.11 -0.53 -21.08
C GLY A 690 -13.58 -0.98 -19.71
N TYR A 691 -14.47 -1.19 -18.74
CA TYR A 691 -14.10 -1.74 -17.44
C TYR A 691 -13.43 -3.10 -17.57
N ARG A 692 -14.04 -4.02 -18.33
CA ARG A 692 -13.49 -5.36 -18.58
C ARG A 692 -12.13 -5.30 -19.28
N GLU A 693 -11.95 -4.40 -20.24
CA GLU A 693 -10.68 -4.20 -20.95
C GLU A 693 -9.56 -3.73 -20.02
N HIS A 694 -9.87 -2.82 -19.08
CA HIS A 694 -8.87 -2.30 -18.13
C HIS A 694 -8.54 -3.25 -16.99
N PHE A 695 -9.55 -3.94 -16.44
CA PHE A 695 -9.42 -4.67 -15.18
C PHE A 695 -9.54 -6.20 -15.32
N GLY A 696 -9.87 -6.69 -16.52
CA GLY A 696 -9.95 -8.12 -16.84
C GLY A 696 -11.12 -8.86 -16.19
N VAL A 697 -12.06 -8.13 -15.57
CA VAL A 697 -13.23 -8.67 -14.87
C VAL A 697 -14.48 -7.88 -15.22
N ASP A 698 -15.65 -8.47 -15.03
CA ASP A 698 -16.93 -7.80 -15.24
C ASP A 698 -17.18 -6.75 -14.14
N LEU A 699 -17.70 -5.59 -14.55
CA LEU A 699 -18.15 -4.58 -13.61
C LEU A 699 -19.31 -5.13 -12.80
N GLN A 700 -19.14 -5.21 -11.48
CA GLN A 700 -20.19 -5.65 -10.58
C GLN A 700 -21.18 -4.51 -10.33
N GLU A 701 -22.47 -4.80 -10.51
CA GLU A 701 -23.53 -3.82 -10.34
C GLU A 701 -24.11 -3.92 -8.92
N PRO A 702 -24.07 -2.84 -8.12
CA PRO A 702 -24.65 -2.84 -6.79
C PRO A 702 -26.18 -2.88 -6.84
N VAL A 703 -26.79 -3.76 -6.03
CA VAL A 703 -28.23 -3.86 -5.84
C VAL A 703 -28.59 -3.24 -4.50
N ARG A 704 -29.42 -2.20 -4.49
CA ARG A 704 -29.91 -1.58 -3.25
C ARG A 704 -30.80 -2.56 -2.49
N GLU A 705 -30.55 -2.72 -1.18
CA GLU A 705 -31.32 -3.60 -0.27
C GLU A 705 -32.57 -2.93 0.31
#